data_AF-A0A6N6KSK9-F1
#
_entry.id   AF-A0A6N6KSK9-F1
#
_cell.length_a   1.000
_cell.length_b   1.000
_cell.length_c   1.000
_cell.angle_alpha   90.00
_cell.angle_beta   90.00
_cell.angle_gamma   90.00
#
_symmetry.space_group_name_H-M   'P 1'
#
loop_
_entity.id
_entity.type
_entity.pdbx_description
1 polymer ?
#
loop_
_entity_poly.entity_id
_entity_poly.type
_entity_poly.pdbx_seq_one_letter_code
_entity_poly.pdbx_strand_id
1 'polypeptide(L)'
;MKPTEFIERLQAYLSDLPENTSSASWTFAGITKEKFTTPGDSGGWDSDTYIGYRFNETDGHRAFILRPANLNGKPYLAMESIHLQNQVVNYYLGNKNYAFEDGQVTITETFLMTVRHRRNKNTVREKMLEAGFSKEGIICQFSSLAPDFKEIINQLLKWAEFRETAKETIRSSDNGNKTILNLLEGYKYHLRENGLKGELYKWELIQTFQERPNFEVEDFSAEIIDIDLSNLVYQKSVSPVIHLLAEKCTEDYRQLFKLLFDERKSLRERINSFDESIEELFATVKKEENHKHQHDERTLATFLTYHNPSKYTFYKDTYYQSYCKLVVDVKPKKKGQKYEHYLELIEEFIEQYVKKDQELLELYRTLLPTGVYPDENLKLLAQDILYCTLERRVGQKRDYWRIGTTIEESDYWPFMQENGIINIGWPELGDLSELEIADKKEIDSLLSKAGYYPTDKRTRSRKAGEIFDFLKNVKAGDIVLAQNGATVLGIGAVRETACFFDPVSEGPHQKNVDWNIIEPELKNGTGLQTTVYQLTDVSLINQIDKLLKQTQDSESDNSTTMKTPLNQILYGPPGTGKTYNSIIKAVKIAKPDFKNLNDWSKVKEKFDLLIKQKQVVFTTFHQSMTYEDFVEGIKPVEPKEAGGQVTYEVEDGIFKKICKSANPVLGNFESVIESFKQEISETDEKPPITIEAQKTTFDVIYKGTSVFYVRPHASKKGEVWYQVNIDNIEKAFSSGSYDGVYNQTYVREIINFLEKDRKLRKGK
;
A
#
# COMPACT_ATOMS: atom_id res chain seq x y z
N MET A 1 -15.96 52.63 -2.46
CA MET A 1 -15.06 52.01 -3.45
C MET A 1 -15.64 50.69 -3.90
N LYS A 2 -15.91 50.52 -5.20
CA LYS A 2 -16.44 49.27 -5.74
C LYS A 2 -15.36 48.16 -5.70
N PRO A 3 -15.71 46.87 -5.54
CA PRO A 3 -14.70 45.80 -5.50
C PRO A 3 -13.79 45.75 -6.73
N THR A 4 -14.29 46.04 -7.93
CA THR A 4 -13.48 46.10 -9.17
C THR A 4 -12.48 47.26 -9.13
N GLU A 5 -12.91 48.43 -8.65
CA GLU A 5 -12.07 49.62 -8.46
C GLU A 5 -10.98 49.37 -7.41
N PHE A 6 -11.31 48.63 -6.35
CA PHE A 6 -10.33 48.20 -5.35
C PHE A 6 -9.23 47.32 -5.96
N ILE A 7 -9.61 46.31 -6.76
CA ILE A 7 -8.67 45.42 -7.45
C ILE A 7 -7.74 46.21 -8.38
N GLU A 8 -8.28 47.12 -9.19
CA GLU A 8 -7.50 47.95 -10.12
C GLU A 8 -6.49 48.84 -9.37
N ARG A 9 -6.92 49.51 -8.29
CA ARG A 9 -6.05 50.37 -7.51
C ARG A 9 -4.98 49.60 -6.73
N LEU A 10 -5.32 48.42 -6.19
CA LEU A 10 -4.36 47.54 -5.53
C LEU A 10 -3.32 47.03 -6.52
N GLN A 11 -3.74 46.65 -7.72
CA GLN A 11 -2.85 46.20 -8.78
C GLN A 11 -1.89 47.31 -9.24
N ALA A 12 -2.38 48.54 -9.37
CA ALA A 12 -1.55 49.70 -9.69
C ALA A 12 -0.49 49.93 -8.59
N TYR A 13 -0.93 49.95 -7.33
CA TYR A 13 -0.03 50.10 -6.18
C TYR A 13 1.07 49.02 -6.14
N LEU A 14 0.70 47.75 -6.34
CA LEU A 14 1.64 46.63 -6.34
C LEU A 14 2.62 46.68 -7.53
N SER A 15 2.21 47.21 -8.67
CA SER A 15 3.07 47.35 -9.86
C SER A 15 4.12 48.45 -9.70
N ASP A 16 3.80 49.49 -8.92
CA ASP A 16 4.70 50.61 -8.62
C ASP A 16 5.57 50.35 -7.37
N LEU A 17 5.35 49.23 -6.67
CA LEU A 17 6.05 48.90 -5.43
C LEU A 17 7.52 48.51 -5.74
N PRO A 18 8.53 49.17 -5.15
CA PRO A 18 9.92 48.81 -5.38
C PRO A 18 10.26 47.43 -4.82
N GLU A 19 11.05 46.64 -5.56
CA GLU A 19 11.61 45.39 -5.04
C GLU A 19 12.41 45.63 -3.75
N ASN A 20 12.37 44.65 -2.85
CA ASN A 20 12.95 44.71 -1.50
C ASN A 20 12.26 45.68 -0.53
N THR A 21 11.11 46.26 -0.91
CA THR A 21 10.30 47.02 0.05
C THR A 21 9.84 46.10 1.18
N SER A 22 10.25 46.42 2.41
CA SER A 22 9.90 45.66 3.61
C SER A 22 8.73 46.31 4.35
N SER A 23 7.80 45.47 4.81
CA SER A 23 6.61 45.86 5.55
C SER A 23 6.30 44.79 6.59
N ALA A 24 6.37 45.17 7.87
CA ALA A 24 6.25 44.24 8.99
C ALA A 24 7.21 43.04 8.83
N SER A 25 6.69 41.81 8.77
CA SER A 25 7.42 40.55 8.61
C SER A 25 7.55 40.10 7.15
N TRP A 26 7.29 40.98 6.17
CA TRP A 26 7.27 40.63 4.75
C TRP A 26 8.16 41.55 3.92
N THR A 27 8.79 40.99 2.90
CA THR A 27 9.58 41.71 1.90
C THR A 27 9.02 41.43 0.51
N PHE A 28 8.72 42.49 -0.24
CA PHE A 28 8.28 42.37 -1.62
C PHE A 28 9.44 41.92 -2.51
N ALA A 29 9.28 40.76 -3.16
CA ALA A 29 10.31 40.12 -3.98
C ALA A 29 10.13 40.37 -5.48
N GLY A 30 9.13 41.18 -5.86
CA GLY A 30 8.90 41.58 -7.24
C GLY A 30 7.72 40.88 -7.91
N ILE A 31 7.59 41.17 -9.19
CA ILE A 31 6.57 40.62 -10.07
C ILE A 31 6.99 39.24 -10.58
N THR A 32 6.07 38.28 -10.55
CA THR A 32 6.33 36.90 -10.99
C THR A 32 5.23 36.37 -11.92
N LYS A 33 5.65 35.48 -12.84
CA LYS A 33 4.78 34.72 -13.74
C LYS A 33 4.72 33.23 -13.37
N GLU A 34 5.22 32.86 -12.19
CA GLU A 34 5.12 31.48 -11.67
C GLU A 34 3.66 30.99 -11.74
N LYS A 35 3.46 29.73 -12.14
CA LYS A 35 2.13 29.13 -12.31
C LYS A 35 1.88 28.10 -11.21
N PHE A 36 0.79 28.24 -10.46
CA PHE A 36 0.29 27.24 -9.52
C PHE A 36 -1.01 26.61 -10.04
N THR A 37 -1.32 25.36 -9.65
CA THR A 37 -2.45 24.58 -10.17
C THR A 37 -3.79 25.32 -10.05
N THR A 38 -4.52 25.41 -11.16
CA THR A 38 -5.84 26.07 -11.26
C THR A 38 -6.93 25.22 -10.58
N PRO A 39 -7.77 25.78 -9.67
CA PRO A 39 -8.93 25.06 -9.16
C PRO A 39 -10.13 25.25 -10.10
N GLY A 40 -10.59 24.14 -10.68
CA GLY A 40 -11.88 24.04 -11.35
C GLY A 40 -11.81 24.17 -12.86
N ASP A 41 -12.34 23.17 -13.56
CA ASP A 41 -12.52 23.01 -15.01
C ASP A 41 -13.39 24.08 -15.69
N SER A 42 -13.14 25.37 -15.45
CA SER A 42 -13.87 26.43 -16.16
C SER A 42 -12.97 27.61 -16.50
N GLY A 43 -12.05 27.38 -17.43
CA GLY A 43 -11.74 28.29 -18.56
C GLY A 43 -11.70 29.81 -18.35
N GLY A 44 -11.26 30.28 -17.19
CA GLY A 44 -11.25 31.71 -16.86
C GLY A 44 -9.86 32.31 -16.66
N TRP A 45 -8.82 31.48 -16.57
CA TRP A 45 -7.46 31.94 -16.34
C TRP A 45 -6.61 31.79 -17.63
N ASP A 46 -6.68 32.77 -18.56
CA ASP A 46 -5.82 32.88 -19.77
C ASP A 46 -4.34 33.19 -19.49
N SER A 47 -3.43 32.32 -19.95
CA SER A 47 -2.03 32.19 -19.52
C SER A 47 -1.12 33.39 -19.78
N ASP A 48 -1.50 34.31 -20.67
CA ASP A 48 -0.67 35.45 -21.07
C ASP A 48 -0.88 36.71 -20.20
N THR A 49 -1.81 36.66 -19.23
CA THR A 49 -2.17 37.80 -18.36
C THR A 49 -1.74 37.66 -16.89
N TYR A 50 -1.06 36.57 -16.50
CA TYR A 50 -0.75 36.28 -15.07
C TYR A 50 0.48 37.00 -14.53
N ILE A 51 0.25 38.22 -14.04
CA ILE A 51 1.16 38.93 -13.15
C ILE A 51 0.78 38.57 -11.71
N GLY A 52 1.76 38.13 -10.93
CA GLY A 52 1.63 37.91 -9.49
C GLY A 52 2.66 38.73 -8.75
N TYR A 53 2.38 39.04 -7.50
CA TYR A 53 3.21 39.90 -6.66
C TYR A 53 3.72 39.05 -5.49
N ARG A 54 5.02 38.76 -5.50
CA ARG A 54 5.64 37.83 -4.55
C ARG A 54 6.08 38.55 -3.29
N PHE A 55 5.76 37.97 -2.15
CA PHE A 55 6.19 38.41 -0.83
C PHE A 55 6.89 37.25 -0.12
N ASN A 56 8.09 37.50 0.40
CA ASN A 56 8.83 36.55 1.22
C ASN A 56 8.77 36.99 2.67
N GLU A 57 8.59 36.06 3.60
CA GLU A 57 8.67 36.32 5.04
C GLU A 57 10.13 36.61 5.42
N THR A 58 10.36 37.54 6.35
CA THR A 58 11.71 38.04 6.68
C THR A 58 12.62 36.95 7.27
N ASP A 59 12.06 35.93 7.92
CA ASP A 59 12.77 34.77 8.45
C ASP A 59 12.96 33.62 7.44
N GLY A 60 12.36 33.75 6.24
CA GLY A 60 12.42 32.78 5.17
C GLY A 60 11.50 31.57 5.33
N HIS A 61 10.60 31.54 6.31
CA HIS A 61 9.71 30.40 6.54
C HIS A 61 8.61 30.28 5.49
N ARG A 62 8.01 31.40 5.08
CA ARG A 62 6.94 31.42 4.07
C ARG A 62 7.21 32.34 2.91
N ALA A 63 6.53 32.05 1.80
CA ALA A 63 6.43 32.97 0.68
C ALA A 63 5.06 32.83 0.00
N PHE A 64 4.45 33.98 -0.28
CA PHE A 64 3.13 34.08 -0.90
C PHE A 64 3.19 34.86 -2.21
N ILE A 65 2.30 34.49 -3.14
CA ILE A 65 2.02 35.28 -4.32
C ILE A 65 0.58 35.80 -4.23
N LEU A 66 0.45 37.13 -4.23
CA LEU A 66 -0.83 37.82 -4.30
C LEU A 66 -1.19 38.09 -5.76
N ARG A 67 -2.43 37.75 -6.16
CA ARG A 67 -2.99 38.03 -7.49
C ARG A 67 -4.35 38.71 -7.39
N PRO A 68 -4.40 40.04 -7.47
CA PRO A 68 -5.65 40.76 -7.69
C PRO A 68 -6.04 40.64 -9.17
N ALA A 69 -7.27 40.20 -9.47
CA ALA A 69 -7.71 39.99 -10.84
C ALA A 69 -9.22 40.26 -11.03
N ASN A 70 -9.58 40.82 -12.19
CA ASN A 70 -10.96 40.97 -12.65
C ASN A 70 -11.23 39.94 -13.77
N LEU A 71 -11.75 38.77 -13.41
CA LEU A 71 -11.98 37.67 -14.35
C LEU A 71 -13.43 37.65 -14.82
N ASN A 72 -13.68 37.81 -16.12
CA ASN A 72 -15.04 37.85 -16.68
C ASN A 72 -15.96 38.85 -15.94
N GLY A 73 -15.43 40.02 -15.57
CA GLY A 73 -16.15 41.06 -14.81
C GLY A 73 -16.33 40.78 -13.32
N LYS A 74 -15.65 39.76 -12.77
CA LYS A 74 -15.72 39.37 -11.36
C LYS A 74 -14.40 39.67 -10.63
N PRO A 75 -14.41 40.45 -9.53
CA PRO A 75 -13.20 40.79 -8.78
C PRO A 75 -12.80 39.66 -7.83
N TYR A 76 -11.54 39.22 -7.94
CA TYR A 76 -10.94 38.15 -7.15
C TYR A 76 -9.60 38.59 -6.54
N LEU A 77 -9.34 38.10 -5.33
CA LEU A 77 -8.00 38.04 -4.73
C LEU A 77 -7.61 36.55 -4.63
N ALA A 78 -6.56 36.14 -5.35
CA ALA A 78 -5.96 34.83 -5.12
C ALA A 78 -4.67 34.99 -4.31
N MET A 79 -4.46 34.08 -3.36
CA MET A 79 -3.21 33.94 -2.64
C MET A 79 -2.66 32.53 -2.83
N GLU A 80 -1.42 32.44 -3.29
CA GLU A 80 -0.73 31.19 -3.59
C GLU A 80 0.45 31.02 -2.64
N SER A 81 0.59 29.83 -2.06
CA SER A 81 1.72 29.49 -1.19
C SER A 81 2.76 28.79 -2.02
N ILE A 82 3.97 29.33 -1.99
CA ILE A 82 5.13 28.70 -2.61
C ILE A 82 5.49 27.44 -1.81
N HIS A 83 5.37 27.48 -0.49
CA HIS A 83 5.70 26.34 0.38
C HIS A 83 4.79 25.13 0.13
N LEU A 84 3.47 25.35 0.05
CA LEU A 84 2.51 24.29 -0.25
C LEU A 84 2.44 23.90 -1.73
N GLN A 85 3.16 24.62 -2.60
CA GLN A 85 3.07 24.56 -4.06
C GLN A 85 1.63 24.56 -4.58
N ASN A 86 0.75 25.31 -3.93
CA ASN A 86 -0.67 25.26 -4.21
C ASN A 86 -1.35 26.56 -3.80
N GLN A 87 -2.54 26.77 -4.34
CA GLN A 87 -3.38 27.90 -3.96
C GLN A 87 -3.83 27.77 -2.52
N VAL A 88 -3.62 28.82 -1.73
CA VAL A 88 -4.10 28.92 -0.35
C VAL A 88 -5.56 29.36 -0.37
N VAL A 89 -5.93 30.29 -1.24
CA VAL A 89 -7.32 30.75 -1.38
C VAL A 89 -7.58 31.43 -2.72
N ASN A 90 -8.80 31.25 -3.24
CA ASN A 90 -9.38 32.10 -4.27
C ASN A 90 -10.58 32.84 -3.67
N TYR A 91 -10.49 34.16 -3.57
CA TYR A 91 -11.39 34.99 -2.81
C TYR A 91 -12.22 35.90 -3.71
N TYR A 92 -13.50 35.56 -3.90
CA TYR A 92 -14.44 36.36 -4.68
C TYR A 92 -14.95 37.55 -3.85
N LEU A 93 -14.71 38.77 -4.34
CA LEU A 93 -15.13 40.01 -3.66
C LEU A 93 -16.53 40.49 -4.04
N GLY A 94 -17.26 39.79 -4.92
CA GLY A 94 -18.59 40.21 -5.39
C GLY A 94 -19.78 39.76 -4.53
N ASN A 95 -19.56 39.28 -3.30
CA ASN A 95 -20.61 38.76 -2.40
C ASN A 95 -20.54 39.42 -1.00
N LYS A 96 -21.35 38.94 -0.04
CA LYS A 96 -21.48 39.36 1.39
C LYS A 96 -20.18 39.57 2.20
N ASN A 97 -19.01 39.33 1.62
CA ASN A 97 -17.72 39.44 2.30
C ASN A 97 -16.93 40.70 1.96
N TYR A 98 -17.47 41.57 1.11
CA TYR A 98 -16.99 42.93 0.91
C TYR A 98 -18.15 43.87 1.26
N ALA A 99 -18.09 44.44 2.46
CA ALA A 99 -19.12 45.34 2.97
C ALA A 99 -18.63 46.80 2.88
N PHE A 100 -19.55 47.71 2.60
CA PHE A 100 -19.29 49.15 2.56
C PHE A 100 -20.34 49.88 3.38
N GLU A 101 -19.92 50.52 4.46
CA GLU A 101 -20.76 51.30 5.37
C GLU A 101 -20.01 52.57 5.76
N ASP A 102 -20.68 53.73 5.68
CA ASP A 102 -20.17 55.04 6.12
C ASP A 102 -18.75 55.43 5.64
N GLY A 103 -18.41 55.09 4.39
CA GLY A 103 -17.10 55.42 3.83
C GLY A 103 -15.99 54.42 4.18
N GLN A 104 -16.30 53.38 4.96
CA GLN A 104 -15.39 52.30 5.34
C GLN A 104 -15.71 51.01 4.57
N VAL A 105 -14.67 50.30 4.15
CA VAL A 105 -14.76 48.97 3.53
C VAL A 105 -14.31 47.93 4.54
N THR A 106 -15.06 46.83 4.66
CA THR A 106 -14.67 45.65 5.44
C THR A 106 -14.60 44.44 4.52
N ILE A 107 -13.46 43.74 4.53
CA ILE A 107 -13.31 42.43 3.90
C ILE A 107 -13.33 41.37 5.01
N THR A 108 -14.27 40.43 4.94
CA THR A 108 -14.39 39.31 5.91
C THR A 108 -13.93 38.01 5.28
N GLU A 109 -13.79 36.94 6.07
CA GLU A 109 -13.45 35.57 5.65
C GLU A 109 -14.71 34.71 5.52
N THR A 110 -14.76 33.87 4.49
CA THR A 110 -15.82 32.89 4.23
C THR A 110 -15.71 31.60 5.02
N PHE A 111 -14.50 31.24 5.46
CA PHE A 111 -14.10 29.95 6.03
C PHE A 111 -14.34 28.76 5.08
N LEU A 112 -14.57 29.00 3.78
CA LEU A 112 -14.86 27.94 2.82
C LEU A 112 -13.58 27.41 2.18
N MET A 113 -13.32 26.11 2.32
CA MET A 113 -12.28 25.43 1.56
C MET A 113 -12.84 24.21 0.84
N THR A 114 -12.43 24.00 -0.41
CA THR A 114 -12.70 22.77 -1.17
C THR A 114 -11.60 21.76 -0.90
N VAL A 115 -11.94 20.63 -0.28
CA VAL A 115 -11.05 19.48 -0.10
C VAL A 115 -11.68 18.30 -0.82
N ARG A 116 -11.00 17.75 -1.84
CA ARG A 116 -11.46 16.58 -2.62
C ARG A 116 -12.97 16.62 -2.93
N HIS A 117 -13.43 17.71 -3.54
CA HIS A 117 -14.81 17.93 -3.98
C HIS A 117 -15.86 18.15 -2.88
N ARG A 118 -15.48 18.25 -1.60
CA ARG A 118 -16.37 18.67 -0.49
C ARG A 118 -15.95 20.02 0.08
N ARG A 119 -16.92 20.89 0.35
CA ARG A 119 -16.71 22.17 1.05
C ARG A 119 -16.90 21.95 2.55
N ASN A 120 -15.88 22.16 3.37
CA ASN A 120 -16.00 22.06 4.83
C ASN A 120 -15.73 23.43 5.46
N LYS A 121 -16.78 24.08 5.99
CA LYS A 121 -16.71 25.44 6.54
C LYS A 121 -16.34 25.48 8.03
N ASN A 122 -16.83 24.53 8.80
CA ASN A 122 -16.71 24.55 10.27
C ASN A 122 -15.29 24.19 10.70
N THR A 123 -14.69 23.17 10.09
CA THR A 123 -13.31 22.74 10.41
C THR A 123 -12.29 23.82 10.09
N VAL A 124 -12.44 24.55 8.98
CA VAL A 124 -11.54 25.64 8.63
C VAL A 124 -11.67 26.81 9.60
N ARG A 125 -12.90 27.13 10.00
CA ARG A 125 -13.14 28.18 10.99
C ARG A 125 -12.47 27.82 12.31
N GLU A 126 -12.71 26.62 12.82
CA GLU A 126 -12.11 26.13 14.07
C GLU A 126 -10.59 26.22 14.04
N LYS A 127 -9.94 25.68 12.98
CA LYS A 127 -8.47 25.72 12.87
C LYS A 127 -7.89 27.12 12.70
N MET A 128 -8.58 28.03 12.01
CA MET A 128 -8.15 29.43 11.97
C MET A 128 -8.30 30.12 13.33
N LEU A 129 -9.34 29.82 14.11
CA LEU A 129 -9.52 30.36 15.46
C LEU A 129 -8.45 29.84 16.43
N GLU A 130 -8.11 28.54 16.37
CA GLU A 130 -6.99 27.94 17.11
C GLU A 130 -5.66 28.62 16.77
N ALA A 131 -5.45 28.94 15.49
CA ALA A 131 -4.27 29.68 15.03
C ALA A 131 -4.27 31.16 15.44
N GLY A 132 -5.33 31.67 16.08
CA GLY A 132 -5.42 33.03 16.59
C GLY A 132 -6.13 34.04 15.68
N PHE A 133 -6.83 33.59 14.64
CA PHE A 133 -7.65 34.48 13.80
C PHE A 133 -8.90 34.97 14.55
N SER A 134 -9.36 36.19 14.25
CA SER A 134 -10.51 36.79 14.95
C SER A 134 -11.82 36.00 14.75
N LYS A 135 -12.62 35.89 15.82
CA LYS A 135 -13.97 35.30 15.79
C LYS A 135 -14.94 36.05 14.88
N GLU A 136 -14.71 37.34 14.68
CA GLU A 136 -15.47 38.23 13.80
C GLU A 136 -15.21 37.92 12.32
N GLY A 137 -14.10 37.22 12.02
CA GLY A 137 -13.74 36.83 10.66
C GLY A 137 -13.35 38.01 9.78
N ILE A 138 -12.90 39.13 10.34
CA ILE A 138 -12.47 40.30 9.57
C ILE A 138 -11.04 40.06 9.08
N ILE A 139 -10.84 40.17 7.77
CA ILE A 139 -9.52 40.13 7.12
C ILE A 139 -8.89 41.52 7.20
N CYS A 140 -9.59 42.54 6.67
CA CYS A 140 -9.12 43.91 6.71
C CYS A 140 -10.27 44.94 6.72
N GLN A 141 -9.97 46.12 7.25
CA GLN A 141 -10.86 47.29 7.27
C GLN A 141 -10.11 48.55 6.86
N PHE A 142 -10.67 49.32 5.92
CA PHE A 142 -9.98 50.50 5.39
C PHE A 142 -10.94 51.58 4.88
N SER A 143 -10.44 52.82 4.80
CA SER A 143 -11.19 53.93 4.21
C SER A 143 -11.34 53.76 2.71
N SER A 144 -12.57 53.88 2.21
CA SER A 144 -12.85 53.84 0.78
C SER A 144 -12.34 55.07 0.01
N LEU A 145 -12.11 56.18 0.71
CA LEU A 145 -11.65 57.44 0.13
C LEU A 145 -10.12 57.47 0.03
N ALA A 146 -9.45 57.00 1.09
CA ALA A 146 -7.99 56.97 1.21
C ALA A 146 -7.51 55.61 1.76
N PRO A 147 -7.49 54.55 0.94
CA PRO A 147 -7.01 53.24 1.37
C PRO A 147 -5.50 53.26 1.60
N ASP A 148 -5.06 52.75 2.75
CA ASP A 148 -3.65 52.43 2.98
C ASP A 148 -3.35 51.04 2.42
N PHE A 149 -2.88 50.97 1.18
CA PHE A 149 -2.59 49.70 0.52
C PHE A 149 -1.46 48.92 1.20
N LYS A 150 -0.52 49.58 1.87
CA LYS A 150 0.56 48.90 2.59
C LYS A 150 -0.02 48.10 3.75
N GLU A 151 -0.90 48.73 4.54
CA GLU A 151 -1.54 48.06 5.67
C GLU A 151 -2.53 46.98 5.21
N ILE A 152 -3.28 47.23 4.12
CA ILE A 152 -4.16 46.22 3.53
C ILE A 152 -3.38 44.97 3.10
N ILE A 153 -2.21 45.13 2.47
CA ILE A 153 -1.36 44.02 2.06
C ILE A 153 -0.86 43.24 3.30
N ASN A 154 -0.41 43.92 4.36
CA ASN A 154 0.02 43.25 5.60
C ASN A 154 -1.10 42.38 6.19
N GLN A 155 -2.32 42.90 6.23
CA GLN A 155 -3.48 42.18 6.75
C GLN A 155 -3.85 40.98 5.87
N LEU A 156 -3.75 41.12 4.54
CA LEU A 156 -3.95 40.01 3.60
C LEU A 156 -2.88 38.92 3.74
N LEU A 157 -1.61 39.28 3.94
CA LEU A 157 -0.52 38.33 4.13
C LEU A 157 -0.64 37.58 5.46
N LYS A 158 -0.98 38.28 6.55
CA LYS A 158 -1.25 37.67 7.85
C LYS A 158 -2.44 36.72 7.80
N TRP A 159 -3.48 37.10 7.07
CA TRP A 159 -4.61 36.22 6.81
C TRP A 159 -4.21 34.95 6.03
N ALA A 160 -3.35 35.08 5.03
CA ALA A 160 -2.82 33.95 4.27
C ALA A 160 -2.03 32.97 5.16
N GLU A 161 -1.24 33.49 6.10
CA GLU A 161 -0.53 32.70 7.12
C GLU A 161 -1.51 31.86 7.97
N PHE A 162 -2.58 32.46 8.50
CA PHE A 162 -3.58 31.69 9.26
C PHE A 162 -4.24 30.60 8.42
N ARG A 163 -4.49 30.92 7.14
CA ARG A 163 -5.13 30.00 6.18
C ARG A 163 -4.21 28.84 5.82
N GLU A 164 -2.92 29.09 5.61
CA GLU A 164 -1.90 28.08 5.37
C GLU A 164 -1.76 27.15 6.57
N THR A 165 -1.62 27.71 7.77
CA THR A 165 -1.51 26.94 9.02
C THR A 165 -2.72 26.01 9.20
N ALA A 166 -3.94 26.54 9.02
CA ALA A 166 -5.16 25.72 9.08
C ALA A 166 -5.17 24.61 8.02
N LYS A 167 -4.67 24.85 6.80
CA LYS A 167 -4.56 23.82 5.76
C LYS A 167 -3.56 22.73 6.14
N GLU A 168 -2.42 23.10 6.69
CA GLU A 168 -1.39 22.16 7.13
C GLU A 168 -1.90 21.29 8.27
N THR A 169 -2.55 21.87 9.28
CA THR A 169 -3.17 21.12 10.38
C THR A 169 -4.23 20.16 9.85
N ILE A 170 -5.11 20.60 8.95
CA ILE A 170 -6.15 19.73 8.35
C ILE A 170 -5.52 18.59 7.55
N ARG A 171 -4.54 18.89 6.68
CA ARG A 171 -3.83 17.86 5.88
C ARG A 171 -3.12 16.86 6.76
N SER A 172 -2.46 17.32 7.82
CA SER A 172 -1.79 16.46 8.80
C SER A 172 -2.80 15.58 9.52
N SER A 173 -3.94 16.14 9.96
CA SER A 173 -5.02 15.38 10.64
C SER A 173 -5.63 14.30 9.76
N ASP A 174 -5.90 14.62 8.48
CA ASP A 174 -6.39 13.65 7.51
C ASP A 174 -5.37 12.53 7.25
N ASN A 175 -4.07 12.87 7.19
CA ASN A 175 -3.01 11.87 7.03
C ASN A 175 -2.82 10.99 8.27
N GLY A 176 -2.89 11.58 9.47
CA GLY A 176 -2.86 10.85 10.75
C GLY A 176 -4.02 9.86 10.85
N ASN A 177 -5.25 10.33 10.59
CA ASN A 177 -6.45 9.49 10.57
C ASN A 177 -6.33 8.35 9.56
N LYS A 178 -5.88 8.65 8.33
CA LYS A 178 -5.68 7.63 7.30
C LYS A 178 -4.63 6.59 7.72
N THR A 179 -3.56 7.03 8.38
CA THR A 179 -2.52 6.13 8.87
C THR A 179 -3.07 5.19 9.93
N ILE A 180 -3.85 5.69 10.89
CA ILE A 180 -4.49 4.88 11.92
C ILE A 180 -5.46 3.86 11.31
N LEU A 181 -6.29 4.27 10.34
CA LEU A 181 -7.18 3.36 9.64
C LEU A 181 -6.42 2.25 8.89
N ASN A 182 -5.28 2.56 8.27
CA ASN A 182 -4.43 1.54 7.64
C ASN A 182 -3.85 0.54 8.66
N LEU A 183 -3.51 0.99 9.88
CA LEU A 183 -3.05 0.10 10.95
C LEU A 183 -4.16 -0.89 11.34
N LEU A 184 -5.40 -0.41 11.48
CA LEU A 184 -6.55 -1.28 11.77
C LEU A 184 -6.78 -2.32 10.66
N GLU A 185 -6.68 -1.92 9.39
CA GLU A 185 -6.78 -2.87 8.27
C GLU A 185 -5.66 -3.91 8.29
N GLY A 186 -4.41 -3.50 8.59
CA GLY A 186 -3.29 -4.40 8.78
C GLY A 186 -3.52 -5.40 9.92
N TYR A 187 -4.04 -4.92 11.05
CA TYR A 187 -4.38 -5.78 12.18
C TYR A 187 -5.52 -6.76 11.86
N LYS A 188 -6.59 -6.31 11.18
CA LYS A 188 -7.66 -7.21 10.70
C LYS A 188 -7.13 -8.29 9.78
N TYR A 189 -6.23 -7.94 8.86
CA TYR A 189 -5.56 -8.92 8.01
C TYR A 189 -4.77 -9.95 8.84
N HIS A 190 -3.99 -9.49 9.81
CA HIS A 190 -3.26 -10.36 10.72
C HIS A 190 -4.18 -11.31 11.49
N LEU A 191 -5.28 -10.80 12.05
CA LEU A 191 -6.27 -11.62 12.75
C LEU A 191 -6.87 -12.71 11.85
N ARG A 192 -7.17 -12.40 10.58
CA ARG A 192 -7.70 -13.41 9.63
C ARG A 192 -6.70 -14.52 9.32
N GLU A 193 -5.41 -14.20 9.22
CA GLU A 193 -4.38 -15.19 8.89
C GLU A 193 -3.88 -15.98 10.11
N ASN A 194 -3.71 -15.32 11.24
CA ASN A 194 -2.98 -15.85 12.39
C ASN A 194 -3.82 -15.93 13.67
N GLY A 195 -5.03 -15.37 13.68
CA GLY A 195 -5.82 -15.20 14.91
C GLY A 195 -5.11 -14.32 15.94
N LEU A 196 -5.36 -14.60 17.22
CA LEU A 196 -4.66 -13.97 18.36
C LEU A 196 -3.33 -14.68 18.72
N LYS A 197 -2.80 -15.51 17.81
CA LYS A 197 -1.64 -16.36 18.08
C LYS A 197 -0.40 -15.50 18.38
N GLY A 198 0.19 -15.72 19.55
CA GLY A 198 1.40 -15.04 20.01
C GLY A 198 1.16 -13.95 21.06
N GLU A 199 -0.06 -13.39 21.15
CA GLU A 199 -0.41 -12.39 22.17
C GLU A 199 -1.57 -12.81 23.08
N LEU A 200 -2.29 -13.89 22.73
CA LEU A 200 -3.38 -14.45 23.54
C LEU A 200 -3.00 -14.68 25.02
N TYR A 201 -1.73 -15.00 25.30
CA TYR A 201 -1.22 -15.18 26.66
C TYR A 201 -1.51 -13.98 27.58
N LYS A 202 -1.61 -12.76 27.07
CA LYS A 202 -1.97 -11.58 27.87
C LYS A 202 -3.38 -11.70 28.47
N TRP A 203 -4.33 -12.22 27.69
CA TRP A 203 -5.72 -12.44 28.14
C TRP A 203 -5.79 -13.59 29.14
N GLU A 204 -5.00 -14.64 28.93
CA GLU A 204 -4.87 -15.78 29.85
C GLU A 204 -4.26 -15.36 31.19
N LEU A 205 -3.21 -14.53 31.15
CA LEU A 205 -2.56 -13.97 32.34
C LEU A 205 -3.51 -13.07 33.12
N ILE A 206 -4.23 -12.14 32.46
CA ILE A 206 -5.21 -11.31 33.17
C ILE A 206 -6.32 -12.16 33.78
N GLN A 207 -6.83 -13.16 33.06
CA GLN A 207 -7.84 -14.06 33.61
C GLN A 207 -7.36 -14.74 34.90
N THR A 208 -6.08 -15.12 34.95
CA THR A 208 -5.46 -15.85 36.05
C THR A 208 -5.08 -14.95 37.23
N PHE A 209 -4.56 -13.74 36.95
CA PHE A 209 -3.96 -12.85 37.93
C PHE A 209 -4.75 -11.56 38.19
N GLN A 210 -5.97 -11.41 37.65
CA GLN A 210 -6.80 -10.25 37.97
C GLN A 210 -7.02 -10.09 39.48
N GLU A 211 -7.13 -8.84 39.95
CA GLU A 211 -7.22 -8.43 41.35
C GLU A 211 -5.91 -8.61 42.17
N ARG A 212 -4.84 -9.14 41.55
CA ARG A 212 -3.51 -9.29 42.16
C ARG A 212 -2.56 -8.18 41.72
N PRO A 213 -1.49 -7.85 42.48
CA PRO A 213 -1.17 -8.38 43.81
C PRO A 213 -2.18 -7.93 44.88
N ASN A 214 -2.56 -8.87 45.74
CA ASN A 214 -3.36 -8.55 46.91
C ASN A 214 -2.45 -8.22 48.10
N PHE A 215 -2.29 -6.94 48.42
CA PHE A 215 -1.44 -6.49 49.53
C PHE A 215 -2.03 -6.75 50.92
N GLU A 216 -3.24 -7.30 51.03
CA GLU A 216 -3.90 -7.65 52.31
C GLU A 216 -3.67 -9.11 52.72
N VAL A 217 -2.99 -9.94 51.91
CA VAL A 217 -2.70 -11.33 52.28
C VAL A 217 -1.65 -11.41 53.39
N GLU A 218 -1.67 -12.49 54.19
CA GLU A 218 -0.68 -12.70 55.25
C GLU A 218 0.75 -12.81 54.67
N ASP A 219 0.97 -13.74 53.75
CA ASP A 219 2.25 -13.93 53.06
C ASP A 219 2.32 -13.16 51.73
N PHE A 220 2.64 -11.87 51.84
CA PHE A 220 2.79 -11.00 50.67
C PHE A 220 4.01 -11.32 49.82
N SER A 221 5.04 -11.92 50.42
CA SER A 221 6.23 -12.34 49.69
C SER A 221 5.87 -13.42 48.67
N ALA A 222 5.19 -14.47 49.14
CA ALA A 222 4.69 -15.53 48.28
C ALA A 222 3.70 -15.02 47.23
N GLU A 223 2.81 -14.09 47.60
CA GLU A 223 1.85 -13.47 46.66
C GLU A 223 2.54 -12.80 45.48
N ILE A 224 3.60 -12.04 45.71
CA ILE A 224 4.34 -11.37 44.63
C ILE A 224 5.13 -12.37 43.79
N ILE A 225 5.79 -13.33 44.43
CA ILE A 225 6.66 -14.32 43.77
C ILE A 225 5.86 -15.25 42.84
N ASP A 226 4.60 -15.53 43.19
CA ASP A 226 3.71 -16.40 42.42
C ASP A 226 3.13 -15.71 41.16
N ILE A 227 3.20 -14.38 41.06
CA ILE A 227 2.67 -13.65 39.90
C ILE A 227 3.55 -13.89 38.67
N ASP A 228 2.96 -14.42 37.60
CA ASP A 228 3.65 -14.58 36.33
C ASP A 228 3.75 -13.22 35.60
N LEU A 229 4.99 -12.72 35.51
CA LEU A 229 5.30 -11.47 34.81
C LEU A 229 5.74 -11.69 33.35
N SER A 230 5.95 -12.95 32.92
CA SER A 230 6.19 -13.40 31.54
C SER A 230 6.95 -12.38 30.66
N ASN A 231 6.49 -12.07 29.45
CA ASN A 231 7.11 -11.04 28.60
C ASN A 231 6.62 -9.61 28.91
N LEU A 232 5.95 -9.39 30.04
CA LEU A 232 5.35 -8.10 30.40
C LEU A 232 6.35 -7.15 31.05
N VAL A 233 7.44 -7.68 31.65
CA VAL A 233 8.55 -6.92 32.23
C VAL A 233 9.91 -7.37 31.65
N TYR A 234 10.98 -6.64 31.96
CA TYR A 234 12.34 -7.08 31.61
C TYR A 234 12.81 -8.21 32.53
N GLN A 235 12.42 -9.44 32.20
CA GLN A 235 12.66 -10.66 32.99
C GLN A 235 14.06 -10.77 33.59
N LYS A 236 15.12 -10.64 32.78
CA LYS A 236 16.50 -10.85 33.24
C LYS A 236 17.04 -9.80 34.21
N SER A 237 16.35 -8.67 34.35
CA SER A 237 16.86 -7.53 35.12
C SER A 237 15.90 -7.00 36.17
N VAL A 238 14.59 -7.14 35.95
CA VAL A 238 13.55 -6.59 36.84
C VAL A 238 12.93 -7.68 37.71
N SER A 239 12.67 -8.89 37.17
CA SER A 239 12.09 -9.98 37.97
C SER A 239 12.98 -10.35 39.18
N PRO A 240 14.31 -10.55 39.06
CA PRO A 240 15.16 -10.81 40.23
C PRO A 240 15.06 -9.74 41.32
N VAL A 241 14.90 -8.47 40.93
CA VAL A 241 14.75 -7.35 41.86
C VAL A 241 13.40 -7.37 42.56
N ILE A 242 12.32 -7.72 41.84
CA ILE A 242 10.99 -7.90 42.44
C ILE A 242 11.03 -9.00 43.51
N HIS A 243 11.62 -10.16 43.20
CA HIS A 243 11.73 -11.27 44.16
C HIS A 243 12.61 -10.87 45.36
N LEU A 244 13.76 -10.23 45.11
CA LEU A 244 14.65 -9.76 46.17
C LEU A 244 13.93 -8.80 47.13
N LEU A 245 13.17 -7.83 46.60
CA LEU A 245 12.43 -6.88 47.41
C LEU A 245 11.26 -7.54 48.16
N ALA A 246 10.56 -8.48 47.51
CA ALA A 246 9.49 -9.24 48.14
C ALA A 246 10.01 -10.12 49.30
N GLU A 247 11.21 -10.67 49.22
CA GLU A 247 11.80 -11.53 50.25
C GLU A 247 12.52 -10.74 51.36
N LYS A 248 13.27 -9.70 51.01
CA LYS A 248 14.15 -8.98 51.96
C LYS A 248 13.50 -7.75 52.58
N CYS A 249 12.54 -7.15 51.88
CA CYS A 249 11.91 -5.89 52.23
C CYS A 249 10.38 -5.99 52.22
N THR A 250 9.83 -7.15 52.60
CA THR A 250 8.42 -7.52 52.36
C THR A 250 7.42 -6.45 52.80
N GLU A 251 7.54 -5.94 54.03
CA GLU A 251 6.54 -5.00 54.57
C GLU A 251 6.67 -3.60 53.97
N ASP A 252 7.89 -3.09 53.80
CA ASP A 252 8.12 -1.81 53.13
C ASP A 252 7.62 -1.87 51.68
N TYR A 253 7.87 -2.98 51.00
CA TYR A 253 7.39 -3.21 49.63
C TYR A 253 5.86 -3.32 49.57
N ARG A 254 5.22 -3.99 50.55
CA ARG A 254 3.76 -4.04 50.71
C ARG A 254 3.17 -2.63 50.81
N GLN A 255 3.79 -1.73 51.59
CA GLN A 255 3.33 -0.35 51.71
C GLN A 255 3.39 0.41 50.37
N LEU A 256 4.36 0.10 49.50
CA LEU A 256 4.43 0.71 48.16
C LEU A 256 3.23 0.31 47.30
N PHE A 257 2.81 -0.96 47.32
CA PHE A 257 1.60 -1.40 46.61
C PHE A 257 0.33 -0.78 47.17
N LYS A 258 0.24 -0.63 48.50
CA LYS A 258 -0.88 0.07 49.14
C LYS A 258 -1.01 1.52 48.66
N LEU A 259 0.11 2.21 48.45
CA LEU A 259 0.13 3.55 47.86
C LEU A 259 -0.19 3.54 46.36
N LEU A 260 0.35 2.58 45.61
CA LEU A 260 0.14 2.45 44.17
C LEU A 260 -1.33 2.20 43.82
N PHE A 261 -2.07 1.50 44.68
CA PHE A 261 -3.48 1.14 44.46
C PHE A 261 -4.48 2.09 45.14
N ASP A 262 -4.00 3.15 45.80
CA ASP A 262 -4.87 4.14 46.46
C ASP A 262 -5.59 5.08 45.47
N GLU A 263 -6.72 4.65 44.90
CA GLU A 263 -7.47 5.39 43.89
C GLU A 263 -8.01 6.77 44.34
N ARG A 264 -7.86 7.16 45.61
CA ARG A 264 -8.17 8.52 46.08
C ARG A 264 -7.14 9.55 45.59
N LYS A 265 -5.95 9.10 45.17
CA LYS A 265 -4.88 9.93 44.60
C LYS A 265 -4.83 9.80 43.08
N SER A 266 -4.31 10.83 42.41
CA SER A 266 -4.14 10.79 40.95
C SER A 266 -3.15 9.68 40.55
N LEU A 267 -3.29 9.14 39.33
CA LEU A 267 -2.38 8.10 38.83
C LEU A 267 -0.94 8.59 38.81
N ARG A 268 -0.71 9.82 38.34
CA ARG A 268 0.59 10.46 38.35
C ARG A 268 1.23 10.56 39.74
N GLU A 269 0.48 10.97 40.76
CA GLU A 269 1.01 11.03 42.13
C GLU A 269 1.41 9.64 42.63
N ARG A 270 0.60 8.62 42.35
CA ARG A 270 0.88 7.23 42.74
C ARG A 270 2.13 6.68 42.07
N ILE A 271 2.29 6.91 40.76
CA ILE A 271 3.48 6.46 40.01
C ILE A 271 4.74 7.15 40.52
N ASN A 272 4.73 8.49 40.66
CA ASN A 272 5.92 9.22 41.09
C ASN A 272 6.31 8.87 42.53
N SER A 273 5.31 8.74 43.43
CA SER A 273 5.57 8.30 44.81
C SER A 273 6.15 6.89 44.86
N PHE A 274 5.67 5.96 44.02
CA PHE A 274 6.23 4.62 43.97
C PHE A 274 7.66 4.64 43.42
N ASP A 275 7.93 5.37 42.34
CA ASP A 275 9.25 5.49 41.71
C ASP A 275 10.30 6.08 42.66
N GLU A 276 9.93 7.08 43.47
CA GLU A 276 10.82 7.66 44.49
C GLU A 276 11.08 6.66 45.63
N SER A 277 10.04 6.04 46.18
CA SER A 277 10.19 5.13 47.32
C SER A 277 10.86 3.80 46.94
N ILE A 278 10.67 3.31 45.73
CA ILE A 278 11.34 2.09 45.25
C ILE A 278 12.84 2.31 45.02
N GLU A 279 13.25 3.53 44.63
CA GLU A 279 14.67 3.90 44.51
C GLU A 279 15.38 3.82 45.87
N GLU A 280 14.74 4.37 46.90
CA GLU A 280 15.23 4.32 48.28
C GLU A 280 15.29 2.87 48.78
N LEU A 281 14.22 2.10 48.59
CA LEU A 281 14.15 0.71 49.04
C LEU A 281 15.19 -0.16 48.33
N PHE A 282 15.32 -0.02 47.01
CA PHE A 282 16.32 -0.74 46.22
C PHE A 282 17.76 -0.40 46.64
N ALA A 283 18.04 0.85 47.01
CA ALA A 283 19.37 1.24 47.48
C ALA A 283 19.81 0.50 48.76
N THR A 284 18.86 0.03 49.58
CA THR A 284 19.16 -0.75 50.79
C THR A 284 19.68 -2.15 50.48
N VAL A 285 19.17 -2.79 49.41
CA VAL A 285 19.52 -4.17 49.02
C VAL A 285 20.58 -4.25 47.91
N LYS A 286 20.76 -3.18 47.13
CA LYS A 286 21.68 -3.11 45.97
C LYS A 286 23.15 -3.41 46.29
N LYS A 287 23.57 -3.24 47.54
CA LYS A 287 24.98 -3.48 47.94
C LYS A 287 25.36 -4.97 47.94
N GLU A 288 24.39 -5.87 48.02
CA GLU A 288 24.62 -7.31 48.18
C GLU A 288 24.61 -8.05 46.85
N GLU A 289 23.86 -7.56 45.85
CA GLU A 289 23.74 -8.20 44.55
C GLU A 289 23.84 -7.16 43.42
N ASN A 290 24.70 -7.42 42.45
CA ASN A 290 25.22 -6.51 41.43
C ASN A 290 24.17 -6.08 40.35
N HIS A 291 22.93 -5.81 40.76
CA HIS A 291 21.78 -5.47 39.92
C HIS A 291 21.80 -3.99 39.48
N LYS A 292 21.47 -3.75 38.21
CA LYS A 292 21.57 -2.41 37.57
C LYS A 292 20.23 -1.74 37.27
N HIS A 293 19.12 -2.46 37.36
CA HIS A 293 17.80 -2.00 36.92
C HIS A 293 16.78 -2.16 38.05
N GLN A 294 15.82 -1.25 38.14
CA GLN A 294 14.72 -1.28 39.11
C GLN A 294 13.37 -1.28 38.36
N HIS A 295 12.28 -1.11 39.09
CA HIS A 295 10.95 -0.87 38.52
C HIS A 295 10.95 0.29 37.51
N ASP A 296 10.20 0.11 36.43
CA ASP A 296 9.89 1.14 35.44
C ASP A 296 8.38 1.29 35.27
N GLU A 297 7.93 2.32 34.55
CA GLU A 297 6.49 2.55 34.28
C GLU A 297 5.81 1.33 33.63
N ARG A 298 6.55 0.50 32.87
CA ARG A 298 6.05 -0.75 32.29
C ARG A 298 5.75 -1.80 33.36
N THR A 299 6.61 -1.91 34.36
CA THR A 299 6.42 -2.77 35.52
C THR A 299 5.20 -2.31 36.34
N LEU A 300 5.08 -1.00 36.60
CA LEU A 300 3.93 -0.44 37.31
C LEU A 300 2.62 -0.64 36.53
N ALA A 301 2.65 -0.43 35.22
CA ALA A 301 1.49 -0.68 34.35
C ALA A 301 1.06 -2.15 34.40
N THR A 302 2.01 -3.10 34.48
CA THR A 302 1.71 -4.53 34.61
C THR A 302 0.96 -4.83 35.90
N PHE A 303 1.46 -4.36 37.05
CA PHE A 303 0.77 -4.55 38.33
C PHE A 303 -0.58 -3.85 38.39
N LEU A 304 -0.69 -2.63 37.87
CA LEU A 304 -1.97 -1.92 37.78
C LEU A 304 -2.97 -2.66 36.87
N THR A 305 -2.51 -3.25 35.77
CA THR A 305 -3.35 -4.01 34.85
C THR A 305 -3.85 -5.30 35.47
N TYR A 306 -3.01 -6.04 36.19
CA TYR A 306 -3.48 -7.19 36.97
C TYR A 306 -4.44 -6.76 38.07
N HIS A 307 -4.14 -5.71 38.82
CA HIS A 307 -5.00 -5.30 39.93
C HIS A 307 -6.38 -4.82 39.45
N ASN A 308 -6.45 -4.08 38.34
CA ASN A 308 -7.71 -3.63 37.76
C ASN A 308 -7.66 -3.53 36.23
N PRO A 309 -7.90 -4.66 35.52
CA PRO A 309 -7.82 -4.71 34.05
C PRO A 309 -8.97 -3.98 33.35
N SER A 310 -10.02 -3.58 34.09
CA SER A 310 -11.10 -2.75 33.53
C SER A 310 -10.65 -1.30 33.29
N LYS A 311 -9.69 -0.81 34.09
CA LYS A 311 -9.21 0.58 34.07
C LYS A 311 -7.86 0.73 33.39
N TYR A 312 -6.97 -0.24 33.57
CA TYR A 312 -5.58 -0.19 33.14
C TYR A 312 -5.29 -1.22 32.03
N THR A 313 -4.20 -1.02 31.29
CA THR A 313 -3.71 -1.97 30.27
C THR A 313 -2.18 -1.93 30.19
N PHE A 314 -1.58 -2.95 29.58
CA PHE A 314 -0.13 -3.04 29.51
C PHE A 314 0.50 -1.89 28.72
N TYR A 315 1.75 -1.57 29.04
CA TYR A 315 2.46 -0.44 28.47
C TYR A 315 3.88 -0.81 28.05
N LYS A 316 4.34 -0.22 26.95
CA LYS A 316 5.74 -0.24 26.53
C LYS A 316 6.09 1.08 25.87
N ASP A 317 7.17 1.71 26.33
CA ASP A 317 7.59 3.03 25.83
C ASP A 317 7.81 3.03 24.31
N THR A 318 8.36 1.95 23.73
CA THR A 318 8.73 1.90 22.31
C THR A 318 7.56 2.20 21.37
N TYR A 319 6.45 1.47 21.49
CA TYR A 319 5.29 1.74 20.64
C TYR A 319 4.50 2.97 21.08
N TYR A 320 4.55 3.36 22.35
CA TYR A 320 3.97 4.63 22.81
C TYR A 320 4.63 5.84 22.12
N GLN A 321 5.96 5.85 22.01
CA GLN A 321 6.68 6.89 21.28
C GLN A 321 6.27 6.89 19.80
N SER A 322 6.15 5.71 19.19
CA SER A 322 5.68 5.57 17.81
C SER A 322 4.24 6.08 17.63
N TYR A 323 3.35 5.78 18.58
CA TYR A 323 1.97 6.22 18.53
C TYR A 323 1.85 7.74 18.69
N CYS A 324 2.59 8.34 19.62
CA CYS A 324 2.65 9.81 19.75
C CYS A 324 3.06 10.50 18.44
N LYS A 325 4.01 9.93 17.69
CA LYS A 325 4.45 10.50 16.39
C LYS A 325 3.39 10.39 15.28
N LEU A 326 2.46 9.46 15.42
CA LEU A 326 1.40 9.22 14.44
C LEU A 326 0.19 10.12 14.64
N VAL A 327 -0.13 10.44 15.89
CA VAL A 327 -1.23 11.33 16.24
C VAL A 327 -0.76 12.78 16.09
N VAL A 328 -1.57 13.59 15.42
CA VAL A 328 -1.24 14.98 15.11
C VAL A 328 -1.16 15.81 16.38
N ASP A 329 -0.13 16.65 16.47
CA ASP A 329 0.15 17.55 17.60
C ASP A 329 0.36 16.86 18.96
N VAL A 330 0.56 15.53 18.98
CA VAL A 330 0.86 14.78 20.21
C VAL A 330 2.36 14.62 20.39
N LYS A 331 2.86 15.02 21.56
CA LYS A 331 4.26 14.85 21.95
C LYS A 331 4.37 13.90 23.14
N PRO A 332 5.37 13.00 23.15
CA PRO A 332 5.64 12.15 24.31
C PRO A 332 5.90 12.95 25.58
N LYS A 333 5.40 12.47 26.72
CA LYS A 333 5.63 13.09 28.02
C LYS A 333 6.95 12.63 28.65
N LYS A 334 7.35 13.31 29.74
CA LYS A 334 8.53 12.94 30.55
C LYS A 334 8.25 11.67 31.37
N LYS A 335 9.31 11.01 31.85
CA LYS A 335 9.21 9.88 32.80
C LYS A 335 8.32 10.27 34.00
N GLY A 336 7.48 9.35 34.47
CA GLY A 336 6.51 9.55 35.55
C GLY A 336 5.16 10.11 35.07
N GLN A 337 5.05 10.41 33.77
CA GLN A 337 3.85 10.99 33.15
C GLN A 337 3.45 10.26 31.85
N LYS A 338 4.26 9.31 31.38
CA LYS A 338 4.00 8.69 30.08
C LYS A 338 2.84 7.72 30.15
N TYR A 339 2.76 6.92 31.22
CA TYR A 339 1.71 5.90 31.35
C TYR A 339 0.31 6.51 31.51
N GLU A 340 0.16 7.58 32.30
CA GLU A 340 -1.10 8.32 32.41
C GLU A 340 -1.54 8.88 31.05
N HIS A 341 -0.63 9.58 30.36
CA HIS A 341 -0.87 10.08 29.00
C HIS A 341 -1.18 8.95 28.00
N TYR A 342 -0.54 7.80 28.14
CA TYR A 342 -0.79 6.63 27.29
C TYR A 342 -2.23 6.12 27.47
N LEU A 343 -2.75 6.07 28.70
CA LEU A 343 -4.13 5.64 28.95
C LEU A 343 -5.15 6.61 28.33
N GLU A 344 -4.90 7.92 28.41
CA GLU A 344 -5.71 8.95 27.74
C GLU A 344 -5.75 8.69 26.21
N LEU A 345 -4.59 8.47 25.61
CA LEU A 345 -4.47 8.19 24.18
C LEU A 345 -5.11 6.86 23.77
N ILE A 346 -5.11 5.84 24.64
CA ILE A 346 -5.80 4.57 24.41
C ILE A 346 -7.32 4.77 24.45
N GLU A 347 -7.83 5.55 25.39
CA GLU A 347 -9.27 5.84 25.47
C GLU A 347 -9.75 6.59 24.24
N GLU A 348 -8.99 7.60 23.79
CA GLU A 348 -9.27 8.29 22.54
C GLU A 348 -9.21 7.35 21.34
N PHE A 349 -8.19 6.48 21.27
CA PHE A 349 -8.06 5.50 20.19
C PHE A 349 -9.27 4.55 20.11
N ILE A 350 -9.72 4.06 21.27
CA ILE A 350 -10.88 3.18 21.37
C ILE A 350 -12.14 3.88 20.88
N GLU A 351 -12.40 5.08 21.39
CA GLU A 351 -13.63 5.82 21.09
C GLU A 351 -13.67 6.30 19.64
N GLN A 352 -12.53 6.76 19.11
CA GLN A 352 -12.47 7.33 17.78
C GLN A 352 -12.39 6.31 16.66
N TYR A 353 -11.78 5.14 16.92
CA TYR A 353 -11.48 4.16 15.87
C TYR A 353 -12.02 2.77 16.20
N VAL A 354 -11.60 2.15 17.31
CA VAL A 354 -11.89 0.73 17.59
C VAL A 354 -13.39 0.46 17.72
N LYS A 355 -14.13 1.28 18.49
CA LYS A 355 -15.59 1.11 18.65
C LYS A 355 -16.38 1.34 17.37
N LYS A 356 -15.83 2.11 16.43
CA LYS A 356 -16.48 2.42 15.15
C LYS A 356 -16.26 1.34 14.09
N ASP A 357 -15.26 0.48 14.25
CA ASP A 357 -14.97 -0.63 13.32
C ASP A 357 -15.68 -1.92 13.77
N GLN A 358 -16.91 -2.12 13.28
CA GLN A 358 -17.71 -3.30 13.63
C GLN A 358 -17.10 -4.61 13.13
N GLU A 359 -16.45 -4.58 11.96
CA GLU A 359 -15.80 -5.76 11.38
C GLU A 359 -14.66 -6.24 12.27
N LEU A 360 -13.83 -5.31 12.77
CA LEU A 360 -12.76 -5.62 13.71
C LEU A 360 -13.32 -6.27 14.99
N LEU A 361 -14.38 -5.70 15.56
CA LEU A 361 -14.98 -6.19 16.81
C LEU A 361 -15.59 -7.58 16.65
N GLU A 362 -16.30 -7.83 15.55
CA GLU A 362 -16.85 -9.15 15.22
C GLU A 362 -15.74 -10.19 15.04
N LEU A 363 -14.68 -9.84 14.29
CA LEU A 363 -13.54 -10.72 14.07
C LEU A 363 -12.82 -11.05 15.39
N TYR A 364 -12.52 -10.03 16.20
CA TYR A 364 -11.90 -10.20 17.51
C TYR A 364 -12.73 -11.09 18.43
N ARG A 365 -14.03 -10.80 18.59
CA ARG A 365 -14.93 -11.58 19.48
C ARG A 365 -15.08 -13.03 19.03
N THR A 366 -15.03 -13.29 17.72
CA THR A 366 -15.09 -14.65 17.18
C THR A 366 -13.81 -15.43 17.47
N LEU A 367 -12.66 -14.75 17.47
CA LEU A 367 -11.34 -15.36 17.67
C LEU A 367 -10.95 -15.49 19.14
N LEU A 368 -11.54 -14.69 20.03
CA LEU A 368 -11.26 -14.73 21.46
C LEU A 368 -11.85 -16.02 22.09
N PRO A 369 -11.02 -16.92 22.65
CA PRO A 369 -11.51 -18.16 23.24
C PRO A 369 -12.41 -17.93 24.46
N THR A 370 -13.27 -18.90 24.76
CA THR A 370 -14.00 -18.91 26.04
C THR A 370 -13.06 -19.24 27.19
N GLY A 371 -13.22 -18.57 28.33
CA GLY A 371 -12.44 -18.85 29.55
C GLY A 371 -11.15 -18.04 29.70
N VAL A 372 -10.93 -17.03 28.84
CA VAL A 372 -9.93 -15.97 29.04
C VAL A 372 -10.64 -14.66 29.39
N TYR A 373 -9.88 -13.62 29.75
CA TYR A 373 -10.44 -12.32 30.13
C TYR A 373 -11.29 -11.74 28.98
N PRO A 374 -12.54 -11.28 29.21
CA PRO A 374 -13.42 -10.87 28.11
C PRO A 374 -13.06 -9.52 27.48
N ASP A 375 -12.27 -8.69 28.17
CA ASP A 375 -11.88 -7.33 27.74
C ASP A 375 -13.06 -6.44 27.31
N GLU A 376 -14.06 -6.30 28.17
CA GLU A 376 -15.29 -5.55 27.88
C GLU A 376 -15.05 -4.08 27.50
N ASN A 377 -14.01 -3.47 28.09
CA ASN A 377 -13.62 -2.08 27.83
C ASN A 377 -12.68 -1.92 26.64
N LEU A 378 -12.30 -3.02 25.96
CA LEU A 378 -11.44 -3.05 24.76
C LEU A 378 -10.03 -2.47 24.98
N LYS A 379 -9.60 -2.30 26.23
CA LYS A 379 -8.31 -1.68 26.56
C LYS A 379 -7.16 -2.63 26.24
N LEU A 380 -7.36 -3.94 26.40
CA LEU A 380 -6.35 -4.93 26.03
C LEU A 380 -6.28 -5.12 24.52
N LEU A 381 -7.42 -5.13 23.83
CA LEU A 381 -7.49 -5.12 22.37
C LEU A 381 -6.79 -3.89 21.79
N ALA A 382 -7.06 -2.68 22.32
CA ALA A 382 -6.40 -1.46 21.87
C ALA A 382 -4.88 -1.50 22.07
N GLN A 383 -4.43 -1.97 23.24
CA GLN A 383 -3.02 -2.22 23.53
C GLN A 383 -2.42 -3.17 22.51
N ASP A 384 -3.10 -4.28 22.22
CA ASP A 384 -2.62 -5.31 21.32
C ASP A 384 -2.56 -4.86 19.87
N ILE A 385 -3.58 -4.13 19.38
CA ILE A 385 -3.56 -3.52 18.04
C ILE A 385 -2.31 -2.65 17.89
N LEU A 386 -2.08 -1.72 18.82
CA LEU A 386 -0.94 -0.81 18.74
C LEU A 386 0.38 -1.56 18.87
N TYR A 387 0.49 -2.52 19.77
CA TYR A 387 1.68 -3.34 19.92
C TYR A 387 1.96 -4.16 18.65
N CYS A 388 0.97 -4.90 18.17
CA CYS A 388 1.10 -5.75 17.00
C CYS A 388 1.43 -4.95 15.74
N THR A 389 0.79 -3.79 15.54
CA THR A 389 0.98 -3.01 14.30
C THR A 389 2.18 -2.08 14.34
N LEU A 390 2.51 -1.46 15.48
CA LEU A 390 3.61 -0.51 15.60
C LEU A 390 4.94 -1.16 16.00
N GLU A 391 4.89 -2.14 16.90
CA GLU A 391 6.08 -2.86 17.36
C GLU A 391 6.36 -4.08 16.47
N ARG A 392 5.37 -4.97 16.31
CA ARG A 392 5.54 -6.23 15.57
C ARG A 392 5.28 -6.11 14.06
N ARG A 393 4.73 -4.98 13.60
CA ARG A 393 4.38 -4.70 12.18
C ARG A 393 3.49 -5.74 11.53
N VAL A 394 2.61 -6.38 12.31
CA VAL A 394 1.71 -7.37 11.73
C VAL A 394 0.80 -6.72 10.67
N GLY A 395 0.54 -7.45 9.59
CA GLY A 395 -0.25 -6.96 8.47
C GLY A 395 0.51 -6.06 7.49
N GLN A 396 1.79 -5.75 7.73
CA GLN A 396 2.64 -5.21 6.67
C GLN A 396 3.03 -6.34 5.71
N LYS A 397 2.86 -6.11 4.41
CA LYS A 397 3.16 -7.10 3.36
C LYS A 397 4.66 -7.27 3.09
N ARG A 398 5.47 -6.31 3.53
CA ARG A 398 6.89 -6.17 3.24
C ARG A 398 7.57 -5.31 4.29
N ASP A 399 8.85 -5.57 4.54
CA ASP A 399 9.68 -4.76 5.42
C ASP A 399 10.39 -3.63 4.66
N TYR A 400 10.88 -2.66 5.42
CA TYR A 400 11.60 -1.49 4.89
C TYR A 400 12.98 -1.45 5.53
N TRP A 401 14.01 -1.25 4.73
CA TRP A 401 15.40 -1.36 5.17
C TRP A 401 16.19 -0.15 4.71
N ARG A 402 16.99 0.40 5.60
CA ARG A 402 18.07 1.31 5.24
C ARG A 402 19.30 0.48 4.87
N ILE A 403 19.91 0.80 3.73
CA ILE A 403 21.20 0.29 3.29
C ILE A 403 22.17 1.47 3.17
N GLY A 404 23.28 1.44 3.90
CA GLY A 404 24.34 2.43 3.79
C GLY A 404 25.08 2.27 2.46
N THR A 405 25.37 3.38 1.78
CA THR A 405 26.11 3.36 0.50
C THR A 405 27.60 3.59 0.66
N THR A 406 28.09 3.84 1.87
CA THR A 406 29.51 4.07 2.13
C THR A 406 30.12 2.88 2.86
N ILE A 407 31.15 2.31 2.27
CA ILE A 407 32.04 1.35 2.94
C ILE A 407 33.37 2.06 3.12
N GLU A 408 33.80 2.20 4.37
CA GLU A 408 34.94 3.05 4.74
C GLU A 408 34.76 4.51 4.26
N GLU A 409 35.51 4.92 3.24
CA GLU A 409 35.46 6.28 2.65
C GLU A 409 34.91 6.30 1.21
N SER A 410 34.61 5.14 0.63
CA SER A 410 34.19 5.00 -0.77
C SER A 410 32.67 4.99 -0.88
N ASP A 411 32.13 5.76 -1.83
CA ASP A 411 30.70 5.76 -2.16
C ASP A 411 30.39 4.68 -3.20
N TYR A 412 29.63 3.67 -2.76
CA TYR A 412 29.20 2.53 -3.54
C TYR A 412 27.88 2.76 -4.27
N TRP A 413 27.21 3.89 -4.06
CA TRP A 413 25.93 4.16 -4.70
C TRP A 413 25.95 4.01 -6.24
N PRO A 414 26.93 4.57 -6.99
CA PRO A 414 26.94 4.40 -8.45
C PRO A 414 26.98 2.94 -8.88
N PHE A 415 27.79 2.13 -8.18
CA PHE A 415 27.92 0.69 -8.45
C PHE A 415 26.62 -0.08 -8.12
N MET A 416 26.01 0.22 -6.97
CA MET A 416 24.73 -0.36 -6.55
C MET A 416 23.60 -0.04 -7.54
N GLN A 417 23.56 1.20 -8.02
CA GLN A 417 22.56 1.67 -8.97
C GLN A 417 22.72 1.01 -10.33
N GLU A 418 23.93 1.06 -10.92
CA GLU A 418 24.22 0.54 -12.26
C GLU A 418 23.94 -0.97 -12.37
N ASN A 419 24.29 -1.72 -11.34
CA ASN A 419 24.15 -3.18 -11.33
C ASN A 419 22.80 -3.66 -10.77
N GLY A 420 21.98 -2.76 -10.21
CA GLY A 420 20.68 -3.12 -9.63
C GLY A 420 20.83 -4.03 -8.40
N ILE A 421 21.71 -3.66 -7.47
CA ILE A 421 22.03 -4.46 -6.29
C ILE A 421 22.11 -3.62 -5.02
N ILE A 422 22.03 -4.30 -3.87
CA ILE A 422 22.50 -3.80 -2.57
C ILE A 422 23.66 -4.66 -2.10
N ASN A 423 24.62 -4.07 -1.38
CA ASN A 423 25.80 -4.78 -0.91
C ASN A 423 26.17 -4.42 0.54
N ILE A 424 26.92 -5.31 1.19
CA ILE A 424 27.54 -5.08 2.49
C ILE A 424 29.00 -5.57 2.52
N GLY A 425 29.86 -4.90 3.29
CA GLY A 425 31.33 -5.08 3.24
C GLY A 425 31.96 -5.78 4.45
N TRP A 426 32.29 -7.07 4.31
CA TRP A 426 33.14 -7.84 5.24
C TRP A 426 33.89 -9.01 4.52
N PRO A 427 34.82 -8.72 3.59
CA PRO A 427 35.44 -9.73 2.71
C PRO A 427 36.14 -10.90 3.43
N GLU A 428 36.79 -10.63 4.57
CA GLU A 428 37.53 -11.61 5.36
C GLU A 428 36.62 -12.66 6.02
N LEU A 429 35.29 -12.49 5.98
CA LEU A 429 34.34 -13.52 6.41
C LEU A 429 34.15 -14.64 5.39
N GLY A 430 34.60 -14.44 4.14
CA GLY A 430 34.38 -15.39 3.05
C GLY A 430 32.92 -15.47 2.62
N ASP A 431 32.56 -16.49 1.84
CA ASP A 431 31.20 -16.65 1.33
C ASP A 431 30.23 -17.07 2.46
N LEU A 432 29.29 -16.18 2.78
CA LEU A 432 28.24 -16.41 3.78
C LEU A 432 26.92 -16.91 3.18
N SER A 433 26.81 -16.98 1.85
CA SER A 433 25.57 -17.36 1.16
C SER A 433 25.19 -18.83 1.38
N GLU A 434 26.18 -19.71 1.52
CA GLU A 434 26.00 -21.15 1.69
C GLU A 434 25.90 -21.60 3.16
N LEU A 435 26.09 -20.69 4.12
CA LEU A 435 26.10 -21.03 5.55
C LEU A 435 24.69 -21.02 6.15
N GLU A 436 24.33 -22.14 6.79
CA GLU A 436 23.15 -22.22 7.66
C GLU A 436 23.39 -21.50 8.99
N ILE A 437 23.37 -20.16 8.95
CA ILE A 437 23.52 -19.32 10.15
C ILE A 437 22.22 -19.35 10.95
N ALA A 438 22.26 -19.89 12.16
CA ALA A 438 21.08 -20.01 13.02
C ALA A 438 20.78 -18.72 13.81
N ASP A 439 21.82 -18.05 14.30
CA ASP A 439 21.67 -16.80 15.06
C ASP A 439 22.84 -15.81 14.84
N LYS A 440 22.67 -14.57 15.32
CA LYS A 440 23.69 -13.52 15.18
C LYS A 440 25.00 -13.79 15.93
N LYS A 441 25.03 -14.70 16.92
CA LYS A 441 26.24 -14.99 17.70
C LYS A 441 27.25 -15.77 16.87
N GLU A 442 26.79 -16.58 15.92
CA GLU A 442 27.66 -17.27 14.96
C GLU A 442 28.42 -16.23 14.12
N ILE A 443 27.73 -15.19 13.64
CA ILE A 443 28.38 -14.08 12.93
C ILE A 443 29.32 -13.30 13.84
N ASP A 444 28.97 -13.05 15.11
CA ASP A 444 29.89 -12.41 16.09
C ASP A 444 31.19 -13.22 16.25
N SER A 445 31.09 -14.56 16.27
CA SER A 445 32.24 -15.45 16.32
C SER A 445 33.09 -15.37 15.05
N LEU A 446 32.46 -15.35 13.87
CA LEU A 446 33.15 -15.20 12.58
C LEU A 446 33.89 -13.87 12.50
N LEU A 447 33.23 -12.75 12.86
CA LEU A 447 33.86 -11.43 12.95
C LEU A 447 35.07 -11.44 13.88
N SER A 448 34.93 -12.06 15.06
CA SER A 448 36.04 -12.15 16.01
C SER A 448 37.21 -12.97 15.49
N LYS A 449 36.96 -14.06 14.74
CA LYS A 449 38.00 -14.91 14.15
C LYS A 449 38.70 -14.23 12.98
N ALA A 450 37.96 -13.47 12.18
CA ALA A 450 38.49 -12.67 11.07
C ALA A 450 39.23 -11.40 11.52
N GLY A 451 39.30 -11.13 12.84
CA GLY A 451 40.04 -9.99 13.39
C GLY A 451 39.27 -8.68 13.39
N TYR A 452 37.97 -8.69 13.08
CA TYR A 452 37.12 -7.51 13.13
C TYR A 452 36.75 -7.13 14.56
N TYR A 453 36.92 -5.85 14.89
CA TYR A 453 36.57 -5.27 16.19
C TYR A 453 37.14 -6.07 17.38
N PRO A 454 38.48 -6.25 17.44
CA PRO A 454 39.12 -7.18 18.38
C PRO A 454 38.89 -6.77 19.85
N THR A 455 38.80 -5.47 20.12
CA THR A 455 38.62 -4.89 21.46
C THR A 455 37.20 -4.38 21.72
N ASP A 456 36.42 -4.09 20.68
CA ASP A 456 35.07 -3.52 20.80
C ASP A 456 33.96 -4.56 20.57
N LYS A 457 33.65 -5.31 21.63
CA LYS A 457 32.57 -6.31 21.60
C LYS A 457 31.19 -5.71 21.31
N ARG A 458 30.95 -4.45 21.69
CA ARG A 458 29.63 -3.80 21.51
C ARG A 458 29.41 -3.51 20.03
N THR A 459 30.39 -2.94 19.34
CA THR A 459 30.32 -2.68 17.90
C THR A 459 30.28 -3.99 17.12
N ARG A 460 31.09 -4.98 17.50
CA ARG A 460 31.05 -6.30 16.85
C ARG A 460 29.67 -6.95 16.92
N SER A 461 29.05 -7.00 18.10
CA SER A 461 27.72 -7.61 18.27
C SER A 461 26.63 -6.86 17.51
N ARG A 462 26.76 -5.54 17.38
CA ARG A 462 25.86 -4.73 16.54
C ARG A 462 26.04 -5.06 15.07
N LYS A 463 27.27 -5.06 14.55
CA LYS A 463 27.57 -5.40 13.14
C LYS A 463 27.19 -6.83 12.78
N ALA A 464 27.36 -7.77 13.71
CA ALA A 464 26.85 -9.13 13.56
C ALA A 464 25.32 -9.16 13.35
N GLY A 465 24.59 -8.30 14.05
CA GLY A 465 23.15 -8.12 13.83
C GLY A 465 22.82 -7.56 12.44
N GLU A 466 23.56 -6.53 11.99
CA GLU A 466 23.35 -5.94 10.66
C GLU A 466 23.60 -6.95 9.52
N ILE A 467 24.64 -7.76 9.64
CA ILE A 467 24.94 -8.86 8.69
C ILE A 467 23.86 -9.93 8.76
N PHE A 468 23.42 -10.33 9.96
CA PHE A 468 22.35 -11.31 10.13
C PHE A 468 21.06 -10.85 9.46
N ASP A 469 20.69 -9.58 9.66
CA ASP A 469 19.51 -8.98 9.08
C ASP A 469 19.60 -8.98 7.55
N PHE A 470 20.72 -8.56 6.98
CA PHE A 470 20.95 -8.60 5.54
C PHE A 470 20.77 -10.01 4.97
N LEU A 471 21.38 -11.02 5.60
CA LEU A 471 21.37 -12.38 5.09
C LEU A 471 20.00 -13.04 5.24
N LYS A 472 19.36 -12.94 6.41
CA LYS A 472 18.17 -13.73 6.78
C LYS A 472 16.86 -12.95 6.78
N ASN A 473 16.88 -11.65 7.11
CA ASN A 473 15.66 -10.88 7.33
C ASN A 473 15.26 -10.00 6.14
N VAL A 474 16.22 -9.50 5.35
CA VAL A 474 15.95 -8.82 4.08
C VAL A 474 15.51 -9.86 3.03
N LYS A 475 14.24 -9.79 2.61
CA LYS A 475 13.59 -10.79 1.75
C LYS A 475 13.10 -10.20 0.43
N ALA A 476 12.82 -11.08 -0.52
CA ALA A 476 12.16 -10.70 -1.78
C ALA A 476 10.84 -9.93 -1.51
N GLY A 477 10.67 -8.81 -2.18
CA GLY A 477 9.52 -7.91 -2.03
C GLY A 477 9.69 -6.81 -0.98
N ASP A 478 10.72 -6.87 -0.13
CA ASP A 478 11.05 -5.80 0.80
C ASP A 478 11.52 -4.54 0.07
N ILE A 479 11.32 -3.38 0.70
CA ILE A 479 11.77 -2.10 0.17
C ILE A 479 13.08 -1.69 0.85
N VAL A 480 14.04 -1.25 0.05
CA VAL A 480 15.35 -0.79 0.51
C VAL A 480 15.57 0.66 0.14
N LEU A 481 16.17 1.41 1.07
CA LEU A 481 16.60 2.79 0.90
C LEU A 481 18.13 2.82 0.91
N ALA A 482 18.73 3.08 -0.25
CA ALA A 482 20.15 3.39 -0.33
C ALA A 482 20.37 4.79 0.24
N GLN A 483 21.22 4.92 1.27
CA GLN A 483 21.43 6.18 1.97
C GLN A 483 22.89 6.49 2.25
N ASN A 484 23.26 7.75 1.99
CA ASN A 484 24.48 8.37 2.50
C ASN A 484 24.08 9.38 3.60
N GLY A 485 24.49 9.11 4.84
CA GLY A 485 24.01 9.84 6.01
C GLY A 485 22.48 9.77 6.11
N ALA A 486 21.83 10.94 6.18
CA ALA A 486 20.37 11.06 6.24
C ALA A 486 19.70 11.19 4.85
N THR A 487 20.48 11.39 3.79
CA THR A 487 19.97 11.57 2.43
C THR A 487 19.63 10.22 1.82
N VAL A 488 18.47 10.11 1.18
CA VAL A 488 18.06 8.90 0.44
C VAL A 488 18.48 9.07 -1.03
N LEU A 489 19.33 8.18 -1.51
CA LEU A 489 19.88 8.18 -2.87
C LEU A 489 19.06 7.30 -3.81
N GLY A 490 18.39 6.27 -3.28
CA GLY A 490 17.49 5.43 -4.06
C GLY A 490 16.53 4.63 -3.21
N ILE A 491 15.36 4.32 -3.78
CA ILE A 491 14.35 3.43 -3.22
C ILE A 491 14.15 2.29 -4.20
N GLY A 492 14.28 1.05 -3.74
CA GLY A 492 14.12 -0.13 -4.59
C GLY A 492 13.44 -1.29 -3.90
N ALA A 493 12.99 -2.26 -4.67
CA ALA A 493 12.40 -3.51 -4.19
C ALA A 493 13.38 -4.67 -4.34
N VAL A 494 13.57 -5.46 -3.29
CA VAL A 494 14.46 -6.63 -3.32
C VAL A 494 13.86 -7.71 -4.21
N ARG A 495 14.61 -8.20 -5.20
CA ARG A 495 14.14 -9.21 -6.17
C ARG A 495 14.08 -10.61 -5.57
N GLU A 496 15.12 -10.97 -4.82
CA GLU A 496 15.28 -12.31 -4.28
C GLU A 496 15.88 -12.32 -2.89
N THR A 497 15.49 -13.32 -2.09
CA THR A 497 16.00 -13.47 -0.72
C THR A 497 17.43 -14.01 -0.70
N ALA A 498 17.88 -14.70 -1.75
CA ALA A 498 19.22 -15.26 -1.80
C ALA A 498 20.29 -14.14 -1.82
N CYS A 499 21.34 -14.32 -1.03
CA CYS A 499 22.57 -13.52 -1.10
C CYS A 499 23.53 -14.22 -2.06
N PHE A 500 24.30 -13.47 -2.83
CA PHE A 500 25.43 -13.99 -3.59
C PHE A 500 26.72 -13.29 -3.18
N PHE A 501 27.85 -13.97 -3.42
CA PHE A 501 29.16 -13.52 -2.99
C PHE A 501 30.06 -13.19 -4.19
N ASP A 502 30.61 -11.98 -4.21
CA ASP A 502 31.62 -11.55 -5.18
C ASP A 502 32.94 -11.26 -4.45
N PRO A 503 33.95 -12.16 -4.54
CA PRO A 503 35.22 -12.00 -3.83
C PRO A 503 36.07 -10.82 -4.32
N VAL A 504 35.73 -10.20 -5.45
CA VAL A 504 36.49 -9.09 -6.03
C VAL A 504 35.92 -7.72 -5.61
N SER A 505 34.72 -7.70 -5.03
CA SER A 505 34.06 -6.47 -4.56
C SER A 505 34.37 -6.19 -3.08
N GLU A 506 34.59 -4.93 -2.70
CA GLU A 506 34.69 -4.56 -1.26
C GLU A 506 33.35 -4.68 -0.53
N GLY A 507 32.24 -4.71 -1.26
CA GLY A 507 30.93 -5.13 -0.78
C GLY A 507 30.57 -6.50 -1.35
N PRO A 508 31.21 -7.59 -0.86
CA PRO A 508 31.17 -8.87 -1.53
C PRO A 508 29.83 -9.58 -1.35
N HIS A 509 29.08 -9.29 -0.28
CA HIS A 509 27.76 -9.88 -0.06
C HIS A 509 26.69 -9.00 -0.70
N GLN A 510 25.96 -9.55 -1.67
CA GLN A 510 25.09 -8.78 -2.54
C GLN A 510 23.70 -9.41 -2.66
N LYS A 511 22.67 -8.56 -2.88
CA LYS A 511 21.32 -8.97 -3.26
C LYS A 511 20.81 -8.12 -4.43
N ASN A 512 20.04 -8.74 -5.31
CA ASN A 512 19.44 -8.06 -6.45
C ASN A 512 18.25 -7.18 -6.03
N VAL A 513 18.18 -5.98 -6.60
CA VAL A 513 17.18 -4.94 -6.30
C VAL A 513 16.69 -4.27 -7.59
N ASP A 514 15.37 -4.08 -7.69
CA ASP A 514 14.74 -3.21 -8.65
C ASP A 514 14.67 -1.78 -8.10
N TRP A 515 15.58 -0.91 -8.51
CA TRP A 515 15.52 0.51 -8.14
C TRP A 515 14.29 1.16 -8.79
N ASN A 516 13.33 1.57 -7.98
CA ASN A 516 12.08 2.19 -8.42
C ASN A 516 12.19 3.71 -8.50
N ILE A 517 12.95 4.32 -7.59
CA ILE A 517 13.13 5.78 -7.52
C ILE A 517 14.60 6.06 -7.27
N ILE A 518 15.18 6.93 -8.09
CA ILE A 518 16.55 7.43 -7.95
C ILE A 518 16.49 8.88 -7.47
N GLU A 519 17.31 9.19 -6.47
CA GLU A 519 17.44 10.52 -5.83
C GLU A 519 16.09 11.13 -5.41
N PRO A 520 15.28 10.44 -4.59
CA PRO A 520 14.05 11.02 -4.07
C PRO A 520 14.35 12.23 -3.18
N GLU A 521 13.49 13.25 -3.19
CA GLU A 521 13.48 14.33 -2.20
C GLU A 521 12.98 13.83 -0.83
N LEU A 522 13.70 12.87 -0.25
CA LEU A 522 13.37 12.20 1.01
C LEU A 522 14.60 12.17 1.92
N LYS A 523 14.40 12.47 3.20
CA LYS A 523 15.42 12.32 4.24
C LYS A 523 14.95 11.33 5.29
N ASN A 524 15.85 10.47 5.73
CA ASN A 524 15.64 9.59 6.87
C ASN A 524 16.80 9.71 7.86
N GLY A 525 16.50 10.18 9.08
CA GLY A 525 17.45 10.30 10.17
C GLY A 525 17.53 9.08 11.10
N THR A 526 16.80 8.00 10.82
CA THR A 526 16.84 6.76 11.61
C THR A 526 17.88 5.78 11.06
N GLY A 527 18.54 5.03 11.95
CA GLY A 527 19.56 4.07 11.55
C GLY A 527 20.86 4.70 11.02
N LEU A 528 21.16 5.95 11.36
CA LEU A 528 22.45 6.57 11.00
C LEU A 528 23.63 5.73 11.54
N GLN A 529 24.73 5.69 10.79
CA GLN A 529 25.95 4.91 11.13
C GLN A 529 25.76 3.37 11.17
N THR A 530 24.69 2.87 10.57
CA THR A 530 24.49 1.44 10.30
C THR A 530 24.76 1.14 8.83
N THR A 531 25.10 -0.10 8.51
CA THR A 531 25.17 -0.59 7.14
C THR A 531 23.80 -1.10 6.73
N VAL A 532 23.13 -1.85 7.61
CA VAL A 532 21.75 -2.34 7.41
C VAL A 532 20.93 -2.02 8.65
N TYR A 533 19.72 -1.49 8.47
CA TYR A 533 18.83 -1.18 9.58
C TYR A 533 17.37 -1.24 9.17
N GLN A 534 16.57 -2.01 9.91
CA GLN A 534 15.13 -2.09 9.67
C GLN A 534 14.46 -0.77 10.02
N LEU A 535 13.71 -0.21 9.07
CA LEU A 535 13.03 1.07 9.22
C LEU A 535 11.74 0.92 10.02
N THR A 536 11.80 1.53 11.20
CA THR A 536 10.78 1.72 12.23
C THR A 536 9.54 2.54 11.87
N ASP A 537 9.80 3.61 11.14
CA ASP A 537 8.96 4.80 11.26
C ASP A 537 7.78 4.69 10.30
N VAL A 538 6.57 4.56 10.85
CA VAL A 538 5.33 4.41 10.07
C VAL A 538 5.05 5.66 9.22
N SER A 539 5.42 6.85 9.68
CA SER A 539 5.26 8.08 8.90
C SER A 539 6.20 8.05 7.68
N LEU A 540 7.46 7.68 7.89
CA LEU A 540 8.43 7.52 6.79
C LEU A 540 7.98 6.44 5.80
N ILE A 541 7.53 5.29 6.29
CA ILE A 541 7.04 4.18 5.44
C ILE A 541 5.85 4.62 4.60
N ASN A 542 4.89 5.32 5.19
CA ASN A 542 3.75 5.86 4.44
C ASN A 542 4.19 6.88 3.37
N GLN A 543 5.23 7.68 3.65
CA GLN A 543 5.82 8.57 2.65
C GLN A 543 6.48 7.78 1.52
N ILE A 544 7.27 6.76 1.83
CA ILE A 544 7.89 5.86 0.84
C ILE A 544 6.82 5.18 -0.01
N ASP A 545 5.79 4.59 0.60
CA ASP A 545 4.70 3.95 -0.13
C ASP A 545 3.91 4.92 -0.98
N LYS A 546 3.74 6.16 -0.52
CA LYS A 546 3.13 7.21 -1.33
C LYS A 546 4.01 7.57 -2.52
N LEU A 547 5.32 7.70 -2.33
CA LEU A 547 6.27 7.95 -3.42
C LEU A 547 6.25 6.81 -4.44
N LEU A 548 6.32 5.55 -3.98
CA LEU A 548 6.23 4.36 -4.83
C LEU A 548 4.90 4.28 -5.56
N LYS A 549 3.78 4.63 -4.92
CA LYS A 549 2.48 4.73 -5.59
C LYS A 549 2.42 5.86 -6.60
N GLN A 550 3.02 7.02 -6.29
CA GLN A 550 3.08 8.13 -7.23
C GLN A 550 3.96 7.81 -8.42
N THR A 551 5.06 7.09 -8.25
CA THR A 551 5.87 6.58 -9.37
C THR A 551 5.08 5.56 -10.16
N GLN A 552 4.38 4.63 -9.49
CA GLN A 552 3.48 3.69 -10.16
C GLN A 552 2.30 4.38 -10.85
N ASP A 553 1.81 5.52 -10.34
CA ASP A 553 0.72 6.29 -10.92
C ASP A 553 1.23 7.17 -12.10
N SER A 554 2.44 7.71 -12.02
CA SER A 554 3.12 8.39 -13.14
C SER A 554 3.61 7.42 -14.22
N GLU A 555 3.92 6.18 -13.83
CA GLU A 555 4.15 5.04 -14.71
C GLU A 555 2.85 4.31 -15.04
N SER A 556 1.69 4.71 -14.50
CA SER A 556 0.37 4.13 -14.80
C SER A 556 -0.32 4.80 -15.99
N ASP A 557 0.45 5.47 -16.84
CA ASP A 557 0.21 5.36 -18.28
C ASP A 557 0.76 4.04 -18.87
N ASN A 558 1.38 3.17 -18.05
CA ASN A 558 1.81 1.80 -18.38
C ASN A 558 1.94 0.86 -17.14
N SER A 559 0.79 0.27 -16.77
CA SER A 559 0.62 -1.04 -16.11
C SER A 559 0.67 -1.17 -14.57
N THR A 560 -0.51 -1.05 -13.94
CA THR A 560 -0.94 -1.93 -12.85
C THR A 560 -2.10 -2.80 -13.33
N THR A 561 -2.10 -4.07 -12.94
CA THR A 561 -3.24 -4.99 -13.00
C THR A 561 -4.38 -4.49 -12.10
N MET A 562 -5.04 -3.41 -12.50
CA MET A 562 -6.48 -3.33 -12.34
C MET A 562 -7.06 -4.48 -13.16
N LYS A 563 -8.06 -5.22 -12.62
CA LYS A 563 -8.87 -6.12 -13.44
C LYS A 563 -9.52 -5.28 -14.52
N THR A 564 -8.81 -5.18 -15.64
CA THR A 564 -9.22 -4.41 -16.78
C THR A 564 -10.46 -5.12 -17.30
N PRO A 565 -11.58 -4.41 -17.55
CA PRO A 565 -12.76 -5.05 -18.07
C PRO A 565 -12.39 -5.82 -19.33
N LEU A 566 -12.87 -7.07 -19.44
CA LEU A 566 -12.54 -7.98 -20.55
C LEU A 566 -12.95 -7.39 -21.91
N ASN A 567 -14.06 -6.63 -21.91
CA ASN A 567 -14.52 -5.88 -23.08
C ASN A 567 -13.96 -4.46 -23.04
N GLN A 568 -13.15 -4.10 -24.03
CA GLN A 568 -12.50 -2.80 -24.11
C GLN A 568 -12.78 -2.12 -25.45
N ILE A 569 -13.14 -0.84 -25.41
CA ILE A 569 -13.32 0.00 -26.60
C ILE A 569 -12.19 1.04 -26.62
N LEU A 570 -11.32 0.98 -27.62
CA LEU A 570 -10.35 2.04 -27.89
C LEU A 570 -11.05 3.15 -28.67
N TYR A 571 -11.32 4.30 -28.04
CA TYR A 571 -11.96 5.46 -28.67
C TYR A 571 -10.98 6.63 -28.84
N GLY A 572 -11.33 7.58 -29.71
CA GLY A 572 -10.53 8.77 -29.97
C GLY A 572 -10.58 9.23 -31.43
N PRO A 573 -9.99 10.42 -31.73
CA PRO A 573 -9.99 11.00 -33.07
C PRO A 573 -9.43 10.06 -34.16
N PRO A 574 -9.83 10.19 -35.44
CA PRO A 574 -9.21 9.45 -36.54
C PRO A 574 -7.68 9.67 -36.57
N GLY A 575 -6.90 8.65 -36.92
CA GLY A 575 -5.45 8.74 -37.00
C GLY A 575 -4.66 8.51 -35.70
N THR A 576 -5.31 8.33 -34.54
CA THR A 576 -4.64 8.12 -33.23
C THR A 576 -4.16 6.68 -32.96
N GLY A 577 -3.98 5.87 -34.00
CA GLY A 577 -3.42 4.51 -33.85
C GLY A 577 -4.32 3.48 -33.16
N LYS A 578 -5.65 3.70 -33.05
CA LYS A 578 -6.58 2.74 -32.42
C LYS A 578 -6.46 1.31 -32.97
N THR A 579 -6.49 1.18 -34.30
CA THR A 579 -6.36 -0.12 -34.98
C THR A 579 -5.00 -0.76 -34.75
N TYR A 580 -3.92 0.05 -34.81
CA TYR A 580 -2.56 -0.37 -34.53
C TYR A 580 -2.42 -0.93 -33.11
N ASN A 581 -2.94 -0.21 -32.12
CA ASN A 581 -2.92 -0.61 -30.71
C ASN A 581 -3.83 -1.82 -30.43
N SER A 582 -4.94 -1.99 -31.15
CA SER A 582 -5.80 -3.17 -31.00
C SER A 582 -5.09 -4.48 -31.36
N ILE A 583 -4.24 -4.45 -32.39
CA ILE A 583 -3.43 -5.59 -32.83
C ILE A 583 -2.38 -5.96 -31.77
N ILE A 584 -1.66 -4.96 -31.24
CA ILE A 584 -0.67 -5.16 -30.16
C ILE A 584 -1.34 -5.75 -28.92
N LYS A 585 -2.50 -5.21 -28.51
CA LYS A 585 -3.26 -5.73 -27.37
C LYS A 585 -3.70 -7.18 -27.58
N ALA A 586 -4.21 -7.53 -28.77
CA ALA A 586 -4.63 -8.90 -29.07
C ALA A 586 -3.47 -9.90 -28.94
N VAL A 587 -2.28 -9.57 -29.45
CA VAL A 587 -1.09 -10.41 -29.30
C VAL A 587 -0.68 -10.56 -27.83
N LYS A 588 -0.67 -9.46 -27.06
CA LYS A 588 -0.32 -9.47 -25.63
C LYS A 588 -1.29 -10.34 -24.80
N ILE A 589 -2.58 -10.32 -25.12
CA ILE A 589 -3.60 -11.14 -24.43
C ILE A 589 -3.42 -12.62 -24.79
N ALA A 590 -3.27 -12.95 -26.07
CA ALA A 590 -3.17 -14.33 -26.53
C ALA A 590 -1.80 -14.98 -26.19
N LYS A 591 -0.73 -14.18 -26.07
CA LYS A 591 0.63 -14.62 -25.74
C LYS A 591 1.33 -13.65 -24.77
N PRO A 592 1.07 -13.77 -23.46
CA PRO A 592 1.64 -12.89 -22.45
C PRO A 592 3.18 -12.86 -22.42
N ASP A 593 3.83 -13.96 -22.79
CA ASP A 593 5.29 -14.10 -22.79
C ASP A 593 5.98 -13.48 -24.03
N PHE A 594 5.24 -12.87 -24.95
CA PHE A 594 5.81 -12.27 -26.15
C PHE A 594 6.54 -10.95 -25.83
N LYS A 595 7.87 -11.00 -25.75
CA LYS A 595 8.73 -9.87 -25.32
C LYS A 595 8.93 -8.77 -26.38
N ASN A 596 8.70 -9.06 -27.67
CA ASN A 596 9.03 -8.15 -28.78
C ASN A 596 7.86 -7.23 -29.19
N LEU A 597 7.18 -6.61 -28.22
CA LEU A 597 6.01 -5.75 -28.48
C LEU A 597 6.37 -4.42 -29.17
N ASN A 598 7.65 -4.05 -29.17
CA ASN A 598 8.16 -2.81 -29.78
C ASN A 598 8.52 -2.97 -31.28
N ASP A 599 8.43 -4.19 -31.83
CA ASP A 599 8.78 -4.50 -33.23
C ASP A 599 7.50 -4.83 -34.03
N TRP A 600 7.01 -3.86 -34.80
CA TRP A 600 5.73 -3.97 -35.51
C TRP A 600 5.68 -5.15 -36.50
N SER A 601 6.76 -5.43 -37.23
CA SER A 601 6.81 -6.52 -38.20
C SER A 601 6.59 -7.87 -37.52
N LYS A 602 7.24 -8.09 -36.38
CA LYS A 602 7.08 -9.32 -35.58
C LYS A 602 5.72 -9.41 -34.90
N VAL A 603 5.19 -8.29 -34.41
CA VAL A 603 3.84 -8.24 -33.85
C VAL A 603 2.81 -8.61 -34.92
N LYS A 604 2.95 -8.07 -36.13
CA LYS A 604 2.02 -8.32 -37.23
C LYS A 604 2.07 -9.76 -37.73
N GLU A 605 3.28 -10.31 -37.91
CA GLU A 605 3.47 -11.74 -38.24
C GLU A 605 2.82 -12.64 -37.17
N LYS A 606 3.02 -12.31 -35.89
CA LYS A 606 2.45 -13.08 -34.79
C LYS A 606 0.92 -12.98 -34.75
N PHE A 607 0.38 -11.79 -35.00
CA PHE A 607 -1.06 -11.55 -35.09
C PHE A 607 -1.71 -12.35 -36.22
N ASP A 608 -1.09 -12.36 -37.41
CA ASP A 608 -1.59 -13.11 -38.56
C ASP A 608 -1.56 -14.63 -38.31
N LEU A 609 -0.54 -15.11 -37.60
CA LEU A 609 -0.50 -16.50 -37.12
C LEU A 609 -1.64 -16.82 -36.14
N LEU A 610 -1.95 -15.91 -35.21
CA LEU A 610 -3.05 -16.10 -34.25
C LEU A 610 -4.42 -16.11 -34.94
N ILE A 611 -4.60 -15.31 -36.01
CA ILE A 611 -5.80 -15.37 -36.86
C ILE A 611 -5.89 -16.72 -37.56
N LYS A 612 -4.79 -17.20 -38.15
CA LYS A 612 -4.75 -18.53 -38.80
C LYS A 612 -5.05 -19.66 -37.83
N GLN A 613 -4.63 -19.52 -36.57
CA GLN A 613 -4.92 -20.45 -35.48
C GLN A 613 -6.33 -20.26 -34.87
N LYS A 614 -7.15 -19.35 -35.41
CA LYS A 614 -8.48 -18.98 -34.91
C LYS A 614 -8.49 -18.57 -33.42
N GLN A 615 -7.36 -18.15 -32.87
CA GLN A 615 -7.29 -17.63 -31.50
C GLN A 615 -7.67 -16.14 -31.43
N VAL A 616 -7.66 -15.47 -32.58
CA VAL A 616 -8.08 -14.08 -32.74
C VAL A 616 -8.98 -13.98 -33.98
N VAL A 617 -10.07 -13.24 -33.86
CA VAL A 617 -10.93 -12.89 -35.01
C VAL A 617 -10.94 -11.37 -35.15
N PHE A 618 -10.61 -10.89 -36.36
CA PHE A 618 -10.56 -9.47 -36.67
C PHE A 618 -11.67 -9.11 -37.66
N THR A 619 -12.61 -8.26 -37.25
CA THR A 619 -13.76 -7.84 -38.05
C THR A 619 -14.01 -6.34 -37.91
N THR A 620 -14.68 -5.74 -38.88
CA THR A 620 -15.07 -4.32 -38.87
C THR A 620 -16.58 -4.22 -38.96
N PHE A 621 -17.19 -3.51 -38.01
CA PHE A 621 -18.63 -3.26 -38.05
C PHE A 621 -18.97 -2.21 -39.12
N HIS A 622 -19.97 -2.54 -39.93
CA HIS A 622 -20.56 -1.65 -40.93
C HIS A 622 -22.10 -1.67 -40.77
N GLN A 623 -22.80 -0.66 -41.28
CA GLN A 623 -24.24 -0.51 -41.09
C GLN A 623 -25.08 -1.69 -41.61
N SER A 624 -24.54 -2.50 -42.52
CA SER A 624 -25.18 -3.70 -43.04
C SER A 624 -24.86 -4.99 -42.26
N MET A 625 -24.09 -4.93 -41.16
CA MET A 625 -23.81 -6.12 -40.34
C MET A 625 -25.00 -6.38 -39.42
N THR A 626 -25.53 -7.59 -39.47
CA THR A 626 -26.74 -7.96 -38.71
C THR A 626 -26.43 -8.97 -37.61
N TYR A 627 -27.44 -9.27 -36.79
CA TYR A 627 -27.32 -10.31 -35.76
C TYR A 627 -27.01 -11.67 -36.38
N GLU A 628 -27.60 -11.93 -37.55
CA GLU A 628 -27.49 -13.15 -38.33
C GLU A 628 -26.06 -13.42 -38.79
N ASP A 629 -25.28 -12.36 -39.03
CA ASP A 629 -23.87 -12.45 -39.41
C ASP A 629 -22.95 -12.60 -38.18
N PHE A 630 -23.31 -11.96 -37.06
CA PHE A 630 -22.46 -11.84 -35.89
C PHE A 630 -22.66 -12.99 -34.88
N VAL A 631 -23.90 -13.42 -34.64
CA VAL A 631 -24.22 -14.42 -33.60
C VAL A 631 -24.72 -15.73 -34.20
N GLU A 632 -25.84 -15.76 -34.92
CA GLU A 632 -26.33 -16.92 -35.66
C GLU A 632 -27.46 -16.51 -36.60
N GLY A 633 -27.54 -17.11 -37.79
CA GLY A 633 -28.51 -16.75 -38.82
C GLY A 633 -28.95 -17.94 -39.65
N ILE A 634 -30.18 -17.88 -40.16
CA ILE A 634 -30.73 -18.91 -41.04
C ILE A 634 -30.20 -18.68 -42.45
N LYS A 635 -29.40 -19.61 -42.99
CA LYS A 635 -28.82 -19.50 -44.33
C LYS A 635 -29.26 -20.65 -45.23
N PRO A 636 -29.47 -20.39 -46.53
CA PRO A 636 -29.77 -21.44 -47.49
C PRO A 636 -28.53 -22.31 -47.72
N VAL A 637 -28.74 -23.63 -47.75
CA VAL A 637 -27.71 -24.61 -48.10
C VAL A 637 -27.88 -25.02 -49.55
N GLU A 638 -26.77 -25.10 -50.29
CA GLU A 638 -26.79 -25.56 -51.68
C GLU A 638 -27.36 -26.98 -51.77
N PRO A 639 -28.36 -27.23 -52.65
CA PRO A 639 -28.91 -28.56 -52.83
C PRO A 639 -27.85 -29.55 -53.31
N LYS A 640 -27.79 -30.74 -52.72
CA LYS A 640 -26.80 -31.78 -53.04
C LYS A 640 -26.93 -32.36 -54.46
N GLU A 641 -28.05 -32.10 -55.14
CA GLU A 641 -28.33 -32.55 -56.51
C GLU A 641 -28.87 -31.38 -57.35
N ALA A 642 -28.51 -31.34 -58.63
CA ALA A 642 -28.98 -30.32 -59.56
C ALA A 642 -30.51 -30.41 -59.73
N GLY A 643 -31.24 -29.40 -59.25
CA GLY A 643 -32.71 -29.36 -59.21
C GLY A 643 -33.34 -29.68 -57.84
N GLY A 644 -32.53 -29.90 -56.80
CA GLY A 644 -33.01 -30.15 -55.44
C GLY A 644 -33.61 -28.91 -54.74
N GLN A 645 -34.41 -29.14 -53.71
CA GLN A 645 -35.09 -28.10 -52.93
C GLN A 645 -34.11 -27.38 -51.99
N VAL A 646 -34.14 -26.04 -51.96
CA VAL A 646 -33.32 -25.23 -51.06
C VAL A 646 -33.75 -25.46 -49.61
N THR A 647 -32.82 -25.91 -48.78
CA THR A 647 -33.01 -26.11 -47.33
C THR A 647 -32.34 -24.98 -46.56
N TYR A 648 -32.90 -24.63 -45.41
CA TYR A 648 -32.40 -23.56 -44.54
C TYR A 648 -31.82 -24.16 -43.26
N GLU A 649 -30.57 -23.82 -42.94
CA GLU A 649 -29.91 -24.24 -41.72
C GLU A 649 -29.47 -23.03 -40.89
N VAL A 650 -29.44 -23.20 -39.56
CA VAL A 650 -28.90 -22.19 -38.65
C VAL A 650 -27.38 -22.28 -38.71
N GLU A 651 -26.74 -21.23 -39.24
CA GLU A 651 -25.29 -21.10 -39.27
C GLU A 651 -24.82 -20.19 -38.14
N ASP A 652 -23.79 -20.60 -37.40
CA ASP A 652 -23.17 -19.77 -36.37
C ASP A 652 -22.47 -18.56 -36.98
N GLY A 653 -22.71 -17.39 -36.40
CA GLY A 653 -22.05 -16.13 -36.72
C GLY A 653 -20.62 -16.04 -36.17
N ILE A 654 -19.94 -14.97 -36.55
CA ILE A 654 -18.50 -14.76 -36.27
C ILE A 654 -18.19 -14.85 -34.76
N PHE A 655 -19.03 -14.27 -33.90
CA PHE A 655 -18.85 -14.26 -32.45
C PHE A 655 -19.13 -15.62 -31.82
N LYS A 656 -20.20 -16.30 -32.25
CA LYS A 656 -20.57 -17.61 -31.70
C LYS A 656 -19.54 -18.68 -32.05
N LYS A 657 -18.96 -18.62 -33.26
CA LYS A 657 -17.84 -19.47 -33.69
C LYS A 657 -16.64 -19.35 -32.75
N ILE A 658 -16.17 -18.13 -32.45
CA ILE A 658 -15.01 -17.95 -31.54
C ILE A 658 -15.32 -18.32 -30.09
N CYS A 659 -16.56 -18.13 -29.61
CA CYS A 659 -16.97 -18.59 -28.28
C CYS A 659 -16.92 -20.11 -28.14
N LYS A 660 -17.32 -20.85 -29.19
CA LYS A 660 -17.21 -22.32 -29.20
C LYS A 660 -15.75 -22.76 -29.18
N SER A 661 -14.90 -22.15 -29.99
CA SER A 661 -13.44 -22.41 -30.01
C SER A 661 -12.75 -22.11 -28.68
N ALA A 662 -13.27 -21.15 -27.91
CA ALA A 662 -12.72 -20.77 -26.60
C ALA A 662 -13.27 -21.61 -25.42
N ASN A 663 -14.10 -22.63 -25.67
CA ASN A 663 -14.72 -23.42 -24.60
C ASN A 663 -13.67 -24.24 -23.82
N PRO A 664 -13.46 -23.95 -22.51
CA PRO A 664 -12.40 -24.59 -21.73
C PRO A 664 -12.60 -26.10 -21.58
N VAL A 665 -13.84 -26.60 -21.60
CA VAL A 665 -14.15 -28.04 -21.43
C VAL A 665 -13.57 -28.88 -22.59
N LEU A 666 -13.49 -28.30 -23.79
CA LEU A 666 -13.02 -28.97 -24.98
C LEU A 666 -11.48 -29.04 -25.07
N GLY A 667 -10.73 -28.40 -24.17
CA GLY A 667 -9.27 -28.49 -24.13
C GLY A 667 -8.61 -28.19 -25.48
N ASN A 668 -7.88 -29.15 -26.05
CA ASN A 668 -7.24 -29.02 -27.37
C ASN A 668 -8.04 -29.68 -28.51
N PHE A 669 -9.34 -29.97 -28.33
CA PHE A 669 -10.16 -30.72 -29.27
C PHE A 669 -10.20 -30.15 -30.69
N GLU A 670 -10.51 -28.86 -30.85
CA GLU A 670 -10.63 -28.28 -32.20
C GLU A 670 -9.32 -28.36 -32.99
N SER A 671 -8.19 -28.09 -32.32
CA SER A 671 -6.85 -28.17 -32.93
C SER A 671 -6.52 -29.59 -33.37
N VAL A 672 -6.81 -30.59 -32.53
CA VAL A 672 -6.54 -32.00 -32.84
C VAL A 672 -7.44 -32.50 -33.96
N ILE A 673 -8.73 -32.14 -33.95
CA ILE A 673 -9.66 -32.52 -35.02
C ILE A 673 -9.27 -31.89 -36.35
N GLU A 674 -8.85 -30.62 -36.37
CA GLU A 674 -8.45 -29.96 -37.61
C GLU A 674 -7.15 -30.54 -38.18
N SER A 675 -6.16 -30.84 -37.31
CA SER A 675 -4.96 -31.58 -37.73
C SER A 675 -5.33 -32.96 -38.29
N PHE A 676 -6.22 -33.68 -37.62
CA PHE A 676 -6.64 -35.00 -38.05
C PHE A 676 -7.36 -34.97 -39.40
N LYS A 677 -8.25 -34.00 -39.64
CA LYS A 677 -8.89 -33.78 -40.94
C LYS A 677 -7.86 -33.59 -42.06
N GLN A 678 -6.83 -32.78 -41.83
CA GLN A 678 -5.76 -32.54 -42.80
C GLN A 678 -4.92 -33.80 -43.07
N GLU A 679 -4.73 -34.66 -42.07
CA GLU A 679 -3.99 -35.92 -42.21
C GLU A 679 -4.73 -36.94 -43.09
N ILE A 680 -6.07 -36.93 -43.09
CA ILE A 680 -6.91 -37.93 -43.77
C ILE A 680 -7.80 -37.34 -44.87
N SER A 681 -7.46 -36.15 -45.35
CA SER A 681 -8.20 -35.41 -46.38
C SER A 681 -8.09 -36.11 -47.73
N GLU A 682 -9.18 -36.72 -48.20
CA GLU A 682 -9.25 -37.34 -49.52
C GLU A 682 -9.13 -36.29 -50.63
N THR A 683 -9.68 -35.09 -50.40
CA THR A 683 -9.56 -33.95 -51.31
C THR A 683 -8.12 -33.47 -51.52
N ASP A 684 -7.23 -33.73 -50.55
CA ASP A 684 -5.80 -33.43 -50.63
C ASP A 684 -4.96 -34.70 -50.94
N GLU A 685 -5.58 -35.74 -51.49
CA GLU A 685 -4.98 -37.04 -51.86
C GLU A 685 -4.23 -37.75 -50.71
N LYS A 686 -4.66 -37.54 -49.46
CA LYS A 686 -4.06 -38.19 -48.30
C LYS A 686 -4.60 -39.61 -48.10
N PRO A 687 -3.74 -40.57 -47.67
CA PRO A 687 -4.18 -41.94 -47.46
C PRO A 687 -5.11 -42.06 -46.24
N PRO A 688 -6.03 -43.05 -46.23
CA PRO A 688 -6.81 -43.37 -45.04
C PRO A 688 -5.91 -43.77 -43.87
N ILE A 689 -6.36 -43.46 -42.65
CA ILE A 689 -5.75 -44.00 -41.43
C ILE A 689 -6.57 -45.19 -40.93
N THR A 690 -5.91 -46.31 -40.69
CA THR A 690 -6.51 -47.50 -40.07
C THR A 690 -6.46 -47.38 -38.55
N ILE A 691 -7.61 -47.51 -37.89
CA ILE A 691 -7.75 -47.56 -36.44
C ILE A 691 -8.01 -49.01 -36.03
N GLU A 692 -7.09 -49.57 -35.24
CA GLU A 692 -7.17 -50.92 -34.66
C GLU A 692 -7.67 -50.86 -33.22
N ALA A 693 -8.92 -51.26 -33.00
CA ALA A 693 -9.52 -51.38 -31.66
C ALA A 693 -9.77 -52.84 -31.29
N GLN A 694 -9.92 -53.12 -29.99
CA GLN A 694 -10.01 -54.49 -29.46
C GLN A 694 -11.06 -55.41 -30.11
N LYS A 695 -12.12 -54.83 -30.70
CA LYS A 695 -13.25 -55.56 -31.30
C LYS A 695 -13.55 -55.19 -32.76
N THR A 696 -12.84 -54.21 -33.33
CA THR A 696 -13.08 -53.74 -34.70
C THR A 696 -11.84 -53.05 -35.26
N THR A 697 -11.58 -53.26 -36.55
CA THR A 697 -10.56 -52.52 -37.31
C THR A 697 -11.24 -51.82 -38.48
N PHE A 698 -10.93 -50.55 -38.69
CA PHE A 698 -11.56 -49.75 -39.73
C PHE A 698 -10.68 -48.61 -40.23
N ASP A 699 -10.88 -48.21 -41.48
CA ASP A 699 -10.23 -47.04 -42.07
C ASP A 699 -11.07 -45.79 -41.88
N VAL A 700 -10.42 -44.63 -41.70
CA VAL A 700 -11.07 -43.33 -41.56
C VAL A 700 -10.54 -42.36 -42.61
N ILE A 701 -11.45 -41.64 -43.28
CA ILE A 701 -11.14 -40.54 -44.21
C ILE A 701 -12.03 -39.32 -43.95
N TYR A 702 -11.57 -38.18 -44.45
CA TYR A 702 -12.29 -36.91 -44.42
C TYR A 702 -12.50 -36.38 -45.84
N LYS A 703 -13.77 -36.08 -46.17
CA LYS A 703 -14.18 -35.61 -47.51
C LYS A 703 -14.63 -34.15 -47.53
N GLY A 704 -14.12 -33.31 -46.63
CA GLY A 704 -14.48 -31.88 -46.59
C GLY A 704 -15.89 -31.55 -46.07
N THR A 705 -16.54 -32.47 -45.35
CA THR A 705 -17.90 -32.29 -44.79
C THR A 705 -17.88 -32.39 -43.26
N SER A 706 -18.99 -32.15 -42.56
CA SER A 706 -19.07 -32.28 -41.09
C SER A 706 -19.03 -33.73 -40.55
N VAL A 707 -18.62 -34.69 -41.37
CA VAL A 707 -18.57 -36.12 -41.01
C VAL A 707 -17.23 -36.75 -41.41
N PHE A 708 -16.75 -37.67 -40.58
CA PHE A 708 -15.74 -38.65 -40.98
C PHE A 708 -16.40 -39.85 -41.64
N TYR A 709 -15.73 -40.44 -42.61
CA TYR A 709 -16.18 -41.66 -43.27
C TYR A 709 -15.34 -42.83 -42.78
N VAL A 710 -16.02 -43.88 -42.34
CA VAL A 710 -15.41 -45.05 -41.72
C VAL A 710 -15.70 -46.31 -42.54
N ARG A 711 -14.67 -47.11 -42.84
CA ARG A 711 -14.79 -48.39 -43.54
C ARG A 711 -14.31 -49.56 -42.67
N PRO A 712 -15.21 -50.40 -42.15
CA PRO A 712 -14.87 -51.55 -41.33
C PRO A 712 -14.26 -52.68 -42.17
N HIS A 713 -13.14 -53.23 -41.72
CA HIS A 713 -12.45 -54.32 -42.43
C HIS A 713 -13.22 -55.66 -42.35
N ALA A 714 -14.08 -55.84 -41.34
CA ALA A 714 -14.84 -57.08 -41.11
C ALA A 714 -16.23 -57.11 -41.79
N SER A 715 -16.60 -56.11 -42.60
CA SER A 715 -17.95 -56.03 -43.19
C SER A 715 -18.19 -57.08 -44.29
N LYS A 716 -19.27 -57.87 -44.17
CA LYS A 716 -19.73 -58.82 -45.20
C LYS A 716 -20.52 -58.18 -46.34
N LYS A 717 -20.98 -56.94 -46.16
CA LYS A 717 -21.55 -56.10 -47.23
C LYS A 717 -20.38 -55.26 -47.75
N GLY A 718 -20.04 -55.40 -49.04
CA GLY A 718 -18.83 -54.82 -49.68
C GLY A 718 -18.62 -53.32 -49.44
N GLU A 719 -17.49 -52.76 -49.90
CA GLU A 719 -16.87 -51.42 -49.69
C GLU A 719 -17.76 -50.21 -49.30
N VAL A 720 -18.60 -50.32 -48.27
CA VAL A 720 -19.50 -49.25 -47.82
C VAL A 720 -18.81 -48.43 -46.73
N TRP A 721 -18.79 -47.12 -46.95
CA TRP A 721 -18.35 -46.13 -45.98
C TRP A 721 -19.51 -45.66 -45.12
N TYR A 722 -19.33 -45.70 -43.79
CA TYR A 722 -20.31 -45.23 -42.82
C TYR A 722 -19.94 -43.82 -42.34
N GLN A 723 -20.94 -42.96 -42.16
CA GLN A 723 -20.72 -41.60 -41.67
C GLN A 723 -20.66 -41.56 -40.14
N VAL A 724 -19.70 -40.79 -39.63
CA VAL A 724 -19.51 -40.49 -38.22
C VAL A 724 -19.48 -38.97 -38.07
N ASN A 725 -20.51 -38.40 -37.45
CA ASN A 725 -20.63 -36.94 -37.31
C ASN A 725 -19.62 -36.41 -36.29
N ILE A 726 -18.87 -35.37 -36.68
CA ILE A 726 -17.85 -34.73 -35.85
C ILE A 726 -18.49 -34.06 -34.63
N ASP A 727 -19.71 -33.52 -34.75
CA ASP A 727 -20.46 -32.95 -33.63
C ASP A 727 -20.80 -34.00 -32.57
N ASN A 728 -21.02 -35.26 -32.98
CA ASN A 728 -21.24 -36.35 -32.04
C ASN A 728 -19.94 -36.75 -31.33
N ILE A 729 -18.79 -36.65 -32.00
CA ILE A 729 -17.48 -36.83 -31.38
C ILE A 729 -17.24 -35.72 -30.35
N GLU A 730 -17.56 -34.46 -30.69
CA GLU A 730 -17.44 -33.33 -29.77
C GLU A 730 -18.36 -33.45 -28.54
N LYS A 731 -19.62 -33.83 -28.75
CA LYS A 731 -20.59 -34.04 -27.66
C LYS A 731 -20.18 -35.20 -26.76
N ALA A 732 -19.74 -36.32 -27.34
CA ALA A 732 -19.29 -37.47 -26.56
C ALA A 732 -17.99 -37.16 -25.80
N PHE A 733 -17.06 -36.44 -26.43
CA PHE A 733 -15.83 -36.00 -25.78
C PHE A 733 -16.11 -35.04 -24.62
N SER A 734 -16.93 -34.00 -24.82
CA SER A 734 -17.26 -33.04 -23.77
C SER A 734 -18.05 -33.67 -22.61
N SER A 735 -19.15 -34.38 -22.91
CA SER A 735 -20.06 -34.92 -21.89
C SER A 735 -19.59 -36.22 -21.24
N GLY A 736 -18.75 -37.00 -21.93
CA GLY A 736 -18.40 -38.37 -21.51
C GLY A 736 -19.52 -39.40 -21.70
N SER A 737 -20.68 -39.01 -22.23
CA SER A 737 -21.78 -39.92 -22.57
C SER A 737 -21.86 -40.17 -24.09
N TYR A 738 -22.26 -41.39 -24.46
CA TYR A 738 -22.49 -41.79 -25.85
C TYR A 738 -23.98 -41.98 -26.16
N ASP A 739 -24.87 -41.63 -25.23
CA ASP A 739 -26.32 -41.82 -25.39
C ASP A 739 -26.87 -41.02 -26.58
N GLY A 740 -27.67 -41.67 -27.43
CA GLY A 740 -28.26 -41.05 -28.62
C GLY A 740 -27.29 -40.81 -29.79
N VAL A 741 -26.00 -41.15 -29.65
CA VAL A 741 -25.02 -41.03 -30.74
C VAL A 741 -25.20 -42.16 -31.76
N TYR A 742 -25.34 -41.83 -33.04
CA TYR A 742 -25.31 -42.83 -34.12
C TYR A 742 -23.86 -43.31 -34.34
N ASN A 743 -23.65 -44.61 -34.60
CA ASN A 743 -22.31 -45.21 -34.77
C ASN A 743 -21.39 -45.06 -33.54
N GLN A 744 -21.93 -45.25 -32.33
CA GLN A 744 -21.23 -45.06 -31.03
C GLN A 744 -19.87 -45.76 -30.95
N THR A 745 -19.76 -46.98 -31.48
CA THR A 745 -18.50 -47.74 -31.47
C THR A 745 -17.41 -46.97 -32.22
N TYR A 746 -17.67 -46.50 -33.43
CA TYR A 746 -16.69 -45.75 -34.21
C TYR A 746 -16.36 -44.40 -33.57
N VAL A 747 -17.37 -43.69 -33.04
CA VAL A 747 -17.15 -42.44 -32.30
C VAL A 747 -16.20 -42.64 -31.12
N ARG A 748 -16.45 -43.66 -30.30
CA ARG A 748 -15.61 -43.99 -29.13
C ARG A 748 -14.19 -44.36 -29.53
N GLU A 749 -14.03 -45.25 -30.52
CA GLU A 749 -12.69 -45.70 -30.91
C GLU A 749 -11.89 -44.59 -31.62
N ILE A 750 -12.55 -43.66 -32.34
CA ILE A 750 -11.89 -42.45 -32.87
C ILE A 750 -11.42 -41.54 -31.72
N ILE A 751 -12.25 -41.29 -30.70
CA ILE A 751 -11.84 -40.49 -29.53
C ILE A 751 -10.63 -41.13 -28.84
N ASN A 752 -10.69 -42.43 -28.57
CA ASN A 752 -9.60 -43.17 -27.93
C ASN A 752 -8.29 -43.06 -28.73
N PHE A 753 -8.36 -43.20 -30.06
CA PHE A 753 -7.21 -43.02 -30.95
C PHE A 753 -6.65 -41.60 -30.85
N LEU A 754 -7.51 -40.57 -30.90
CA LEU A 754 -7.06 -39.19 -30.81
C LEU A 754 -6.42 -38.86 -29.44
N GLU A 755 -6.95 -39.41 -28.34
CA GLU A 755 -6.38 -39.24 -27.00
C GLU A 755 -4.99 -39.87 -26.89
N LYS A 756 -4.84 -41.10 -27.38
CA LYS A 756 -3.60 -41.87 -27.29
C LYS A 756 -2.53 -41.40 -28.28
N ASP A 757 -2.90 -41.28 -29.54
CA ASP A 757 -1.96 -41.13 -30.66
C ASP A 757 -1.83 -39.69 -31.16
N ARG A 758 -2.79 -38.81 -30.82
CA ARG A 758 -2.76 -37.38 -31.18
C ARG A 758 -2.80 -36.44 -29.96
N LYS A 759 -2.65 -37.00 -28.75
CA LYS A 759 -2.60 -36.26 -27.49
C LYS A 759 -3.81 -35.35 -27.28
N LEU A 760 -5.00 -35.80 -27.70
CA LEU A 760 -6.26 -35.15 -27.34
C LEU A 760 -6.41 -35.17 -25.81
N ARG A 761 -6.71 -34.01 -25.23
CA ARG A 761 -6.85 -33.81 -23.78
C ARG A 761 -8.02 -32.88 -23.51
N LYS A 762 -8.89 -33.28 -22.59
CA LYS A 762 -9.91 -32.39 -22.04
C LYS A 762 -9.25 -31.22 -21.32
N GLY A 763 -9.86 -30.04 -21.39
CA GLY A 763 -9.41 -28.92 -20.59
C GLY A 763 -9.88 -29.07 -19.15
N LYS A 764 -9.25 -28.32 -18.24
CA LYS A 764 -9.54 -28.33 -16.81
C LYS A 764 -10.75 -27.47 -16.47
#